data_AF-A0A067NKM7-F1
#
_entry.id   AF-A0A067NKM7-F1
#
_cell.length_a   1.000
_cell.length_b   1.000
_cell.length_c   1.000
_cell.angle_alpha   90.00
_cell.angle_beta   90.00
_cell.angle_gamma   90.00
#
_symmetry.space_group_name_H-M   'P 1'
#
loop_
_entity.id
_entity.type
_entity.pdbx_description
1 polymer ?
#
loop_
_entity_poly.entity_id
_entity_poly.type
_entity_poly.pdbx_seq_one_letter_code
_entity_poly.pdbx_strand_id
1 'polypeptide(L)'
;MQRMLADVLLCRYRFSFPALLLLILVDVISAQTGPTRWTASPFNPPALPLAVRSPYLNVWLPQGNNPPQANETDNRLWDYNLPIQWYASVVVDAAEYRLLSLWAQGEQGAVQKAVEFTATRTSFLMEAGGVEFNVTFLSPIEPNDFSRQSLPFSYLYMTARATDGQQHRVRMYSDIEGNIAAGDTSQVIQWDADDTDDYVVLSTQLRNQKPFVETRNIAQDATVYYSFKKVSYESLNSIKGFTASWRISGFNSARGLLFSQPVNGNLDNTQETNFRAPSSGNDTPVLGISIDWGNITSTSEAAVWSFGVYRNPSMQYLMSDGSFQQRSPYFMSTITKPLDAPKFVLDDFPRALVAAIDFDTKLRAEGTAVSSKYADLLALTARQVMGAMDITIPPAKDGAWDIKDVKIFMKNLGSVGSDNGGQASVNNVGTLYAAFPAFLYLNPDIGGYLLAPLLEFQESKTYTLPYAAKDMGSGFPNAIGDGSNDPHTFGIDDTAGMLIMTLAYAMASGNGTLIANHYGLLRRWGEWLGNNTVTPFHQSSGDFSISADSSTANQTNLALKGIIGIAAMSKIADAAGETSDRDRFNATAHTAIDLWQKEAVSSSSVNFVYGSSDNSALIYNLYADKLLKLNLVPDSVYTLLTSFYQSSAGSMKYGIPLSSQPSQNTSTNWMMFAASTTTNNATRDVLISQVYEYASSSLNNAPFSSLYNPSTGVGSSSQGTGSGRASPAQGGLFALLALGTTSKSINLAPVSSGSSTPTSSKISPGVIAGVVIAAIAALACSIVLGIIIFRRRRHRREELQRESGRRTPQGILAEAQTVEPNWLLSQPLTGGTNNAPNSNTNSASNLVAYRDNANYRHAPPVTQTSMSMSHAPSSSSRSLSADWTADSLFTDATAPPPPRTGRLDSKSARIDAEHRDAEYSATEFSSPTQTSGSGGTRGRLGSLQLQQELDSLRRDVERMRQERSLLALSGDHHDAPPPSYSG
;
A
#
# COMPACT_ATOMS: atom_id res chain seq x y z
N MET A 1 -46.37 12.35 -3.28
CA MET A 1 -45.89 13.11 -2.10
C MET A 1 -44.45 12.78 -1.68
N GLN A 2 -43.95 11.53 -1.78
CA GLN A 2 -42.55 11.24 -1.41
C GLN A 2 -41.48 12.01 -2.22
N ARG A 3 -41.65 12.25 -3.53
CA ARG A 3 -40.75 13.18 -4.27
C ARG A 3 -40.71 14.58 -3.64
N MET A 4 -41.89 15.14 -3.35
CA MET A 4 -42.05 16.44 -2.68
C MET A 4 -41.45 16.50 -1.25
N LEU A 5 -41.21 15.34 -0.61
CA LEU A 5 -40.49 15.25 0.67
C LEU A 5 -38.98 15.19 0.50
N ALA A 6 -38.47 14.65 -0.61
CA ALA A 6 -37.07 14.80 -1.00
C ALA A 6 -36.75 16.27 -1.34
N ASP A 7 -37.62 16.92 -2.12
CA ASP A 7 -37.50 18.34 -2.47
C ASP A 7 -37.46 19.24 -1.22
N VAL A 8 -38.32 18.96 -0.23
CA VAL A 8 -38.39 19.73 1.04
C VAL A 8 -37.19 19.44 1.98
N LEU A 9 -36.57 18.25 1.91
CA LEU A 9 -35.33 17.96 2.64
C LEU A 9 -34.12 18.66 1.99
N LEU A 10 -34.01 18.63 0.66
CA LEU A 10 -33.01 19.39 -0.10
C LEU A 10 -33.12 20.91 0.17
N CYS A 11 -34.33 21.44 0.28
CA CYS A 11 -34.55 22.87 0.52
C CYS A 11 -34.14 23.36 1.93
N ARG A 12 -33.84 22.48 2.89
CA ARG A 12 -33.48 22.86 4.27
C ARG A 12 -31.99 22.89 4.60
N TYR A 13 -31.12 22.44 3.70
CA TYR A 13 -29.66 22.53 3.86
C TYR A 13 -29.04 23.80 3.24
N ARG A 14 -29.81 24.88 3.11
CA ARG A 14 -29.28 26.24 2.85
C ARG A 14 -28.74 26.89 4.14
N PHE A 15 -27.77 26.24 4.77
CA PHE A 15 -26.82 26.90 5.68
C PHE A 15 -25.55 27.23 4.90
N SER A 16 -24.99 28.42 5.12
CA SER A 16 -23.91 28.96 4.30
C SER A 16 -22.64 28.10 4.38
N PHE A 17 -22.22 27.54 3.24
CA PHE A 17 -21.05 26.67 3.08
C PHE A 17 -19.77 27.15 3.81
N PRO A 18 -19.42 28.45 3.82
CA PRO A 18 -18.22 28.93 4.53
C PRO A 18 -18.21 28.68 6.05
N ALA A 19 -19.37 28.52 6.69
CA ALA A 19 -19.45 28.38 8.15
C ALA A 19 -18.98 27.00 8.67
N LEU A 20 -19.12 25.94 7.87
CA LEU A 20 -18.75 24.59 8.30
C LEU A 20 -17.25 24.32 8.13
N LEU A 21 -16.59 24.97 7.15
CA LEU A 21 -15.13 24.89 6.97
C LEU A 21 -14.33 25.58 8.08
N LEU A 22 -14.94 26.51 8.82
CA LEU A 22 -14.27 27.38 9.79
C LEU A 22 -14.18 26.79 11.21
N LEU A 23 -14.82 25.64 11.48
CA LEU A 23 -14.91 25.04 12.82
C LEU A 23 -13.75 24.11 13.20
N ILE A 24 -12.80 23.84 12.29
CA ILE A 24 -11.68 22.91 12.54
C ILE A 24 -10.59 23.56 13.42
N LEU A 25 -10.46 24.90 13.42
CA LEU A 25 -9.38 25.64 14.07
C LEU A 25 -9.59 25.96 15.58
N VAL A 26 -10.55 25.33 16.26
CA VAL A 26 -10.89 25.63 17.67
C VAL A 26 -10.38 24.59 18.68
N ASP A 27 -10.08 23.36 18.25
CA ASP A 27 -9.53 22.26 19.08
C ASP A 27 -8.02 22.46 19.41
N VAL A 28 -7.58 23.69 19.69
CA VAL A 28 -6.17 24.04 19.96
C VAL A 28 -5.79 23.70 21.40
N ILE A 29 -5.61 22.40 21.68
CA ILE A 29 -5.02 21.91 22.93
C ILE A 29 -3.88 20.94 22.58
N SER A 30 -2.64 21.33 22.87
CA SER A 30 -1.38 20.59 22.63
C SER A 30 -0.70 20.75 21.26
N ALA A 31 -0.95 21.84 20.51
CA ALA A 31 -0.11 22.17 19.35
C ALA A 31 1.36 22.35 19.77
N GLN A 32 2.27 21.58 19.18
CA GLN A 32 3.70 21.72 19.43
C GLN A 32 4.22 23.02 18.78
N THR A 33 5.09 23.76 19.46
CA THR A 33 5.81 24.88 18.83
C THR A 33 6.67 24.33 17.70
N GLY A 34 6.36 24.72 16.46
CA GLY A 34 7.17 24.42 15.29
C GLY A 34 8.50 25.21 15.30
N PRO A 35 9.17 25.36 14.14
CA PRO A 35 10.17 26.41 13.99
C PRO A 35 9.50 27.77 14.30
N THR A 36 10.29 28.78 14.67
CA THR A 36 9.83 30.04 15.31
C THR A 36 8.99 30.98 14.42
N ARG A 37 8.34 30.46 13.37
CA ARG A 37 7.53 31.17 12.38
C ARG A 37 6.13 30.58 12.17
N TRP A 38 5.90 29.29 12.43
CA TRP A 38 4.62 28.61 12.16
C TRP A 38 4.35 27.41 13.10
N THR A 39 3.09 26.95 13.17
CA THR A 39 2.65 25.86 14.07
C THR A 39 2.32 24.56 13.34
N ALA A 40 2.53 23.42 14.02
CA ALA A 40 2.22 22.08 13.49
C ALA A 40 1.17 21.40 14.36
N SER A 41 0.19 20.72 13.74
CA SER A 41 -0.85 19.94 14.43
C SER A 41 -1.03 18.56 13.78
N PRO A 42 -1.09 17.46 14.57
CA PRO A 42 -0.86 17.40 16.02
C PRO A 42 0.60 17.68 16.43
N PHE A 43 1.58 17.36 15.57
CA PHE A 43 3.01 17.62 15.80
C PHE A 43 3.74 17.89 14.47
N ASN A 44 5.05 18.13 14.50
CA ASN A 44 5.88 18.19 13.29
C ASN A 44 6.40 16.78 12.93
N PRO A 45 5.87 16.10 11.90
CA PRO A 45 6.28 14.73 11.57
C PRO A 45 7.58 14.71 10.75
N PRO A 46 8.17 13.53 10.48
CA PRO A 46 9.40 13.44 9.70
C PRO A 46 9.24 13.90 8.23
N ALA A 47 8.08 13.61 7.65
CA ALA A 47 7.60 14.15 6.38
C ALA A 47 6.06 14.17 6.41
N LEU A 48 5.45 15.12 5.72
CA LEU A 48 4.00 15.26 5.62
C LEU A 48 3.49 14.50 4.38
N PRO A 49 2.48 13.62 4.50
CA PRO A 49 1.90 12.94 3.34
C PRO A 49 1.06 13.91 2.51
N LEU A 50 1.29 13.99 1.20
CA LEU A 50 0.50 14.82 0.29
C LEU A 50 -0.46 13.94 -0.53
N ALA A 51 0.09 13.18 -1.47
CA ALA A 51 -0.63 12.26 -2.33
C ALA A 51 -0.15 10.82 -2.05
N VAL A 52 -0.85 10.11 -1.18
CA VAL A 52 -0.48 8.76 -0.74
C VAL A 52 -1.70 7.85 -0.88
N ARG A 53 -1.77 7.16 -2.02
CA ARG A 53 -2.98 6.44 -2.48
C ARG A 53 -2.73 5.08 -3.12
N SER A 54 -1.54 4.84 -3.68
CA SER A 54 -1.12 3.57 -4.27
C SER A 54 0.41 3.46 -4.25
N PRO A 55 1.01 2.29 -4.54
CA PRO A 55 2.47 2.12 -4.59
C PRO A 55 3.22 3.09 -5.52
N TYR A 56 2.54 3.68 -6.50
CA TYR A 56 3.09 4.64 -7.47
C TYR A 56 2.58 6.08 -7.30
N LEU A 57 1.51 6.33 -6.53
CA LEU A 57 1.11 7.67 -6.09
C LEU A 57 1.36 7.79 -4.58
N ASN A 58 2.60 8.17 -4.25
CA ASN A 58 3.14 8.13 -2.89
C ASN A 58 4.16 9.27 -2.67
N VAL A 59 3.65 10.50 -2.59
CA VAL A 59 4.39 11.78 -2.60
C VAL A 59 4.26 12.52 -1.26
N TRP A 60 5.39 13.05 -0.77
CA TRP A 60 5.56 13.60 0.58
C TRP A 60 6.34 14.92 0.56
N LEU A 61 6.06 15.81 1.52
CA LEU A 61 6.85 17.01 1.80
C LEU A 61 7.87 16.71 2.93
N PRO A 62 9.19 16.84 2.69
CA PRO A 62 10.20 16.69 3.74
C PRO A 62 10.02 17.71 4.87
N GLN A 63 10.24 17.30 6.12
CA GLN A 63 10.21 18.21 7.28
C GLN A 63 11.54 18.11 8.05
N GLY A 64 11.67 17.22 9.04
CA GLY A 64 12.91 17.06 9.80
C GLY A 64 13.32 18.29 10.62
N ASN A 65 14.63 18.48 10.80
CA ASN A 65 15.19 19.45 11.74
C ASN A 65 15.29 20.85 11.12
N ASN A 66 14.65 21.84 11.74
CA ASN A 66 14.30 23.14 11.14
C ASN A 66 13.41 22.91 9.89
N PRO A 67 12.17 22.41 10.08
CA PRO A 67 11.34 22.01 8.95
C PRO A 67 11.00 23.22 8.06
N PRO A 68 11.15 23.09 6.74
CA PRO A 68 10.86 24.17 5.80
C PRO A 68 9.36 24.43 5.69
N GLN A 69 9.00 25.66 5.30
CA GLN A 69 7.67 25.97 4.78
C GLN A 69 7.40 25.17 3.49
N ALA A 70 6.14 24.97 3.14
CA ALA A 70 5.73 24.24 1.92
C ALA A 70 6.30 24.83 0.62
N ASN A 71 6.65 26.12 0.61
CA ASN A 71 7.28 26.85 -0.49
C ASN A 71 8.81 27.00 -0.36
N GLU A 72 9.45 26.33 0.60
CA GLU A 72 10.91 26.37 0.86
C GLU A 72 11.62 25.05 0.51
N THR A 73 10.90 23.99 0.11
CA THR A 73 11.48 22.72 -0.34
C THR A 73 10.60 21.99 -1.35
N ASP A 74 11.21 21.18 -2.23
CA ASP A 74 10.49 20.35 -3.19
C ASP A 74 10.00 19.03 -2.58
N ASN A 75 8.82 18.58 -3.03
CA ASN A 75 8.25 17.30 -2.63
C ASN A 75 9.07 16.10 -3.17
N ARG A 76 8.89 14.93 -2.57
CA ARG A 76 9.66 13.71 -2.85
C ARG A 76 8.75 12.51 -3.06
N LEU A 77 9.17 11.60 -3.93
CA LEU A 77 8.69 10.22 -3.91
C LEU A 77 9.11 9.58 -2.58
N TRP A 78 8.32 8.63 -2.08
CA TRP A 78 8.51 7.98 -0.77
C TRP A 78 9.94 7.47 -0.46
N ASP A 79 10.68 7.05 -1.49
CA ASP A 79 12.04 6.50 -1.37
C ASP A 79 13.16 7.57 -1.37
N TYR A 80 12.81 8.81 -1.71
CA TYR A 80 13.66 9.99 -1.88
C TYR A 80 14.62 9.97 -3.09
N ASN A 81 14.51 8.98 -3.97
CA ASN A 81 15.35 8.86 -5.17
C ASN A 81 14.92 9.81 -6.31
N LEU A 82 13.67 10.30 -6.28
CA LEU A 82 13.13 11.23 -7.27
C LEU A 82 12.47 12.44 -6.56
N PRO A 83 12.92 13.70 -6.82
CA PRO A 83 12.14 14.88 -6.49
C PRO A 83 10.90 14.93 -7.37
N ILE A 84 9.75 15.25 -6.80
CA ILE A 84 8.47 15.37 -7.51
C ILE A 84 8.05 16.83 -7.37
N GLN A 85 8.41 17.68 -8.33
CA GLN A 85 8.06 19.09 -8.25
C GLN A 85 6.59 19.30 -8.63
N TRP A 86 5.75 19.17 -7.62
CA TRP A 86 4.38 19.67 -7.62
C TRP A 86 4.42 21.11 -7.11
N TYR A 87 4.24 22.08 -7.99
CA TYR A 87 4.32 23.51 -7.69
C TYR A 87 2.92 24.09 -7.50
N ALA A 88 2.81 25.14 -6.69
CA ALA A 88 1.60 25.95 -6.60
C ALA A 88 1.94 27.42 -6.27
N SER A 89 1.17 28.34 -6.84
CA SER A 89 1.26 29.77 -6.57
C SER A 89 -0.10 30.47 -6.70
N VAL A 90 -0.16 31.69 -6.17
CA VAL A 90 -1.32 32.58 -6.28
C VAL A 90 -0.88 33.97 -6.70
N VAL A 91 -1.70 34.63 -7.49
CA VAL A 91 -1.55 36.06 -7.80
C VAL A 91 -2.61 36.83 -7.03
N VAL A 92 -2.19 37.79 -6.21
CA VAL A 92 -3.04 38.67 -5.41
C VAL A 92 -2.71 40.11 -5.78
N ASP A 93 -3.70 40.86 -6.27
CA ASP A 93 -3.58 42.27 -6.67
C ASP A 93 -2.34 42.60 -7.53
N ALA A 94 -2.03 41.67 -8.44
CA ALA A 94 -0.89 41.67 -9.37
C ALA A 94 0.52 41.45 -8.76
N ALA A 95 0.62 40.83 -7.59
CA ALA A 95 1.86 40.20 -7.08
C ALA A 95 1.71 38.66 -7.02
N GLU A 96 2.71 37.90 -7.48
CA GLU A 96 2.74 36.43 -7.37
C GLU A 96 3.41 35.97 -6.07
N TYR A 97 2.77 35.02 -5.40
CA TYR A 97 3.22 34.37 -4.18
C TYR A 97 3.26 32.84 -4.34
N ARG A 98 4.41 32.24 -4.07
CA ARG A 98 4.61 30.77 -4.10
C ARG A 98 4.00 30.13 -2.85
N LEU A 99 3.21 29.07 -3.05
CA LEU A 99 2.56 28.28 -2.01
C LEU A 99 3.25 26.92 -1.77
N LEU A 100 3.78 26.29 -2.82
CA LEU A 100 4.30 24.92 -2.78
C LEU A 100 5.51 24.71 -3.71
N SER A 101 6.49 23.92 -3.25
CA SER A 101 7.77 23.62 -3.92
C SER A 101 8.66 24.85 -4.14
N LEU A 102 9.82 24.64 -4.78
CA LEU A 102 10.75 25.71 -5.14
C LEU A 102 10.64 26.09 -6.63
N TRP A 103 10.61 27.38 -6.88
CA TRP A 103 11.02 27.99 -8.14
C TRP A 103 11.88 29.21 -7.77
N ALA A 104 12.48 29.87 -8.76
CA ALA A 104 13.59 30.80 -8.52
C ALA A 104 13.60 31.98 -9.51
N GLN A 105 12.46 32.64 -9.67
CA GLN A 105 12.26 33.73 -10.65
C GLN A 105 11.69 35.00 -10.01
N GLY A 106 12.08 35.30 -8.77
CA GLY A 106 11.76 36.57 -8.11
C GLY A 106 10.36 36.66 -7.51
N GLU A 107 9.61 35.57 -7.52
CA GLU A 107 8.32 35.43 -6.86
C GLU A 107 8.46 35.43 -5.31
N GLN A 108 7.46 35.94 -4.61
CA GLN A 108 7.52 36.06 -3.15
C GLN A 108 7.08 34.76 -2.48
N GLY A 109 7.66 34.40 -1.34
CA GLY A 109 7.11 33.31 -0.52
C GLY A 109 5.86 33.78 0.21
N ALA A 110 4.72 33.09 0.04
CA ALA A 110 3.59 33.23 0.95
C ALA A 110 4.01 32.81 2.38
N VAL A 111 3.46 33.44 3.40
CA VAL A 111 3.81 33.16 4.80
C VAL A 111 2.97 31.99 5.31
N GLN A 112 3.60 30.84 5.56
CA GLN A 112 2.95 29.74 6.26
C GLN A 112 2.68 30.15 7.71
N LYS A 113 1.44 29.95 8.16
CA LYS A 113 0.99 30.22 9.53
C LYS A 113 0.89 28.93 10.34
N ALA A 114 0.31 27.90 9.73
CA ALA A 114 0.08 26.60 10.34
C ALA A 114 0.10 25.47 9.30
N VAL A 115 0.34 24.25 9.77
CA VAL A 115 0.01 23.01 9.05
C VAL A 115 -0.72 22.05 9.99
N GLU A 116 -1.78 21.42 9.47
CA GLU A 116 -2.54 20.36 10.13
C GLU A 116 -2.44 19.08 9.29
N PHE A 117 -2.18 17.93 9.92
CA PHE A 117 -2.38 16.64 9.28
C PHE A 117 -3.34 15.75 10.07
N THR A 118 -4.09 14.95 9.33
CA THR A 118 -5.08 13.98 9.82
C THR A 118 -4.84 12.63 9.13
N ALA A 119 -5.68 11.63 9.41
CA ALA A 119 -5.54 10.32 8.80
C ALA A 119 -5.60 10.38 7.26
N THR A 120 -6.43 11.26 6.69
CA THR A 120 -6.68 11.37 5.24
C THR A 120 -6.25 12.70 4.59
N ARG A 121 -6.14 13.79 5.36
CA ARG A 121 -5.87 15.16 4.84
C ARG A 121 -4.60 15.79 5.40
N THR A 122 -4.02 16.72 4.64
CA THR A 122 -2.91 17.58 5.08
C THR A 122 -3.20 19.00 4.59
N SER A 123 -3.30 19.98 5.49
CA SER A 123 -3.76 21.34 5.20
C SER A 123 -2.73 22.37 5.63
N PHE A 124 -2.34 23.27 4.72
CA PHE A 124 -1.44 24.39 5.00
C PHE A 124 -2.23 25.70 5.01
N LEU A 125 -2.07 26.50 6.06
CA LEU A 125 -2.63 27.84 6.16
C LEU A 125 -1.56 28.85 5.75
N MET A 126 -1.77 29.54 4.63
CA MET A 126 -0.81 30.44 4.00
C MET A 126 -1.39 31.86 3.89
N GLU A 127 -0.56 32.90 4.05
CA GLU A 127 -0.97 34.30 3.91
C GLU A 127 -0.16 35.01 2.82
N ALA A 128 -0.86 35.71 1.92
CA ALA A 128 -0.27 36.40 0.77
C ALA A 128 -1.14 37.61 0.36
N GLY A 129 -0.55 38.79 0.22
CA GLY A 129 -1.21 39.97 -0.36
C GLY A 129 -2.47 40.51 0.34
N GLY A 130 -2.69 40.19 1.63
CA GLY A 130 -3.96 40.50 2.34
C GLY A 130 -4.99 39.37 2.32
N VAL A 131 -4.65 38.22 1.72
CA VAL A 131 -5.52 37.05 1.59
C VAL A 131 -4.92 35.85 2.34
N GLU A 132 -5.76 35.17 3.10
CA GLU A 132 -5.52 33.86 3.71
C GLU A 132 -5.97 32.77 2.74
N PHE A 133 -5.12 31.75 2.56
CA PHE A 133 -5.35 30.59 1.71
C PHE A 133 -5.24 29.32 2.53
N ASN A 134 -6.24 28.43 2.44
CA ASN A 134 -6.14 27.07 2.94
C ASN A 134 -5.86 26.14 1.76
N VAL A 135 -4.71 25.47 1.79
CA VAL A 135 -4.19 24.59 0.75
C VAL A 135 -4.20 23.16 1.29
N THR A 136 -5.21 22.37 0.90
CA THR A 136 -5.42 21.02 1.44
C THR A 136 -5.18 19.94 0.41
N PHE A 137 -4.34 18.97 0.77
CA PHE A 137 -4.19 17.69 0.10
C PHE A 137 -5.13 16.66 0.75
N LEU A 138 -5.88 15.92 -0.06
CA LEU A 138 -6.78 14.86 0.40
C LEU A 138 -6.44 13.55 -0.33
N SER A 139 -6.16 12.51 0.45
CA SER A 139 -5.99 11.14 -0.02
C SER A 139 -6.98 10.24 0.76
N PRO A 140 -8.18 9.96 0.20
CA PRO A 140 -9.23 9.23 0.91
C PRO A 140 -8.83 7.79 1.28
N ILE A 141 -9.43 7.29 2.36
CA ILE A 141 -9.33 5.91 2.82
C ILE A 141 -10.75 5.33 2.85
N GLU A 142 -11.01 4.36 1.98
CA GLU A 142 -12.36 3.88 1.62
C GLU A 142 -12.43 2.34 1.76
N PRO A 143 -12.12 1.75 2.95
CA PRO A 143 -11.81 0.32 3.10
C PRO A 143 -12.99 -0.62 2.80
N ASN A 144 -14.20 -0.06 2.63
CA ASN A 144 -15.44 -0.79 2.32
C ASN A 144 -15.98 -0.52 0.90
N ASP A 145 -15.32 0.35 0.12
CA ASP A 145 -15.61 0.57 -1.30
C ASP A 145 -14.33 0.36 -2.12
N PHE A 146 -14.14 -0.85 -2.64
CA PHE A 146 -12.96 -1.20 -3.43
C PHE A 146 -12.89 -0.47 -4.77
N SER A 147 -13.99 0.04 -5.32
CA SER A 147 -13.92 0.89 -6.52
C SER A 147 -13.24 2.21 -6.18
N ARG A 148 -13.66 2.86 -5.08
CA ARG A 148 -13.02 4.12 -4.63
C ARG A 148 -11.63 3.91 -4.05
N GLN A 149 -11.40 2.86 -3.25
CA GLN A 149 -10.08 2.60 -2.68
C GLN A 149 -9.04 2.30 -3.77
N SER A 150 -9.41 1.56 -4.83
CA SER A 150 -8.48 1.19 -5.91
C SER A 150 -8.17 2.32 -6.92
N LEU A 151 -8.93 3.41 -6.94
CA LEU A 151 -8.61 4.58 -7.78
C LEU A 151 -7.28 5.21 -7.32
N PRO A 152 -6.22 5.23 -8.15
CA PRO A 152 -4.91 5.73 -7.77
C PRO A 152 -4.84 7.26 -7.93
N PHE A 153 -5.77 7.97 -7.27
CA PHE A 153 -5.99 9.41 -7.38
C PHE A 153 -6.11 10.08 -6.00
N SER A 154 -5.52 11.26 -5.91
CA SER A 154 -5.56 12.19 -4.77
C SER A 154 -6.07 13.56 -5.22
N TYR A 155 -6.45 14.41 -4.26
CA TYR A 155 -6.87 15.79 -4.52
C TYR A 155 -5.89 16.80 -3.94
N LEU A 156 -5.80 17.94 -4.60
CA LEU A 156 -5.36 19.21 -4.03
C LEU A 156 -6.53 20.17 -4.18
N TYR A 157 -6.97 20.79 -3.09
CA TYR A 157 -7.98 21.83 -3.15
C TYR A 157 -7.56 23.09 -2.39
N MET A 158 -8.02 24.24 -2.89
CA MET A 158 -7.70 25.55 -2.34
C MET A 158 -8.97 26.36 -2.08
N THR A 159 -8.98 27.09 -0.97
CA THR A 159 -9.96 28.15 -0.68
C THR A 159 -9.21 29.42 -0.26
N ALA A 160 -9.83 30.59 -0.47
CA ALA A 160 -9.21 31.88 -0.12
C ALA A 160 -10.20 32.81 0.59
N ARG A 161 -9.67 33.71 1.42
CA ARG A 161 -10.42 34.70 2.21
C ARG A 161 -9.58 35.96 2.49
N ALA A 162 -10.13 37.15 2.26
CA ALA A 162 -9.50 38.42 2.63
C ALA A 162 -9.40 38.57 4.16
N THR A 163 -8.25 39.04 4.66
CA THR A 163 -7.99 39.23 6.09
C THR A 163 -8.14 40.70 6.54
N ASP A 164 -8.07 41.66 5.62
CA ASP A 164 -8.29 43.09 5.88
C ASP A 164 -9.74 43.56 5.68
N GLY A 165 -10.58 42.72 5.05
CA GLY A 165 -11.99 42.98 4.75
C GLY A 165 -12.26 43.55 3.34
N GLN A 166 -11.25 43.73 2.50
CA GLN A 166 -11.37 44.25 1.14
C GLN A 166 -11.68 43.15 0.10
N GLN A 167 -11.92 43.57 -1.14
CA GLN A 167 -11.90 42.68 -2.30
C GLN A 167 -10.51 42.69 -2.94
N HIS A 168 -9.91 41.52 -3.11
CA HIS A 168 -8.65 41.34 -3.85
C HIS A 168 -8.92 40.58 -5.15
N ARG A 169 -8.16 40.86 -6.21
CA ARG A 169 -8.15 40.00 -7.40
C ARG A 169 -7.27 38.78 -7.14
N VAL A 170 -7.86 37.59 -7.17
CA VAL A 170 -7.19 36.33 -6.84
C VAL A 170 -7.15 35.38 -8.05
N ARG A 171 -5.93 35.01 -8.48
CA ARG A 171 -5.69 33.90 -9.40
C ARG A 171 -4.96 32.78 -8.66
N MET A 172 -5.34 31.53 -8.85
CA MET A 172 -4.65 30.36 -8.29
C MET A 172 -4.03 29.53 -9.41
N TYR A 173 -2.95 28.81 -9.13
CA TYR A 173 -2.26 27.94 -10.08
C TYR A 173 -1.58 26.78 -9.38
N SER A 174 -1.55 25.62 -10.06
CA SER A 174 -0.68 24.51 -9.68
C SER A 174 -0.26 23.71 -10.92
N ASP A 175 0.93 23.12 -10.86
CA ASP A 175 1.47 22.22 -11.88
C ASP A 175 2.21 21.03 -11.29
N ILE A 176 2.34 19.97 -12.09
CA ILE A 176 3.27 18.86 -11.82
C ILE A 176 4.28 18.71 -12.95
N GLU A 177 5.54 18.44 -12.61
CA GLU A 177 6.53 17.97 -13.58
C GLU A 177 6.19 16.59 -14.14
N GLY A 178 6.45 16.38 -15.43
CA GLY A 178 6.34 15.06 -16.08
C GLY A 178 7.35 14.01 -15.60
N ASN A 179 8.14 14.29 -14.55
CA ASN A 179 9.16 13.38 -14.05
C ASN A 179 8.57 12.10 -13.39
N ILE A 180 7.37 12.19 -12.80
CA ILE A 180 6.67 11.04 -12.21
C ILE A 180 6.17 10.03 -13.25
N ALA A 181 6.13 10.41 -14.54
CA ALA A 181 5.84 9.48 -15.63
C ALA A 181 7.05 8.63 -16.07
N ALA A 182 8.28 8.94 -15.62
CA ALA A 182 9.49 8.29 -16.12
C ALA A 182 10.59 8.14 -15.05
N GLY A 183 10.66 6.95 -14.44
CA GLY A 183 11.73 6.57 -13.52
C GLY A 183 13.16 6.65 -14.09
N ASP A 184 13.30 6.58 -15.42
CA ASP A 184 14.45 7.08 -16.16
C ASP A 184 14.10 8.39 -16.85
N THR A 185 14.45 9.50 -16.20
CA THR A 185 14.14 10.87 -16.64
C THR A 185 14.84 11.30 -17.93
N SER A 186 15.72 10.46 -18.50
CA SER A 186 16.30 10.68 -19.84
C SER A 186 15.41 10.19 -20.98
N GLN A 187 14.38 9.38 -20.69
CA GLN A 187 13.45 8.87 -21.69
C GLN A 187 12.38 9.90 -22.04
N VAL A 188 12.00 9.92 -23.32
CA VAL A 188 11.00 10.86 -23.84
C VAL A 188 9.61 10.47 -23.36
N ILE A 189 8.97 11.39 -22.63
CA ILE A 189 7.54 11.35 -22.34
C ILE A 189 6.76 12.01 -23.49
N GLN A 190 5.46 11.77 -23.53
CA GLN A 190 4.48 12.44 -24.37
C GLN A 190 3.30 12.88 -23.50
N TRP A 191 2.50 13.82 -23.98
CA TRP A 191 1.38 14.39 -23.24
C TRP A 191 0.20 14.68 -24.15
N ASP A 192 -0.97 14.80 -23.55
CA ASP A 192 -2.20 15.20 -24.23
C ASP A 192 -3.16 15.91 -23.26
N ALA A 193 -4.10 16.69 -23.81
CA ALA A 193 -5.03 17.53 -23.06
C ALA A 193 -6.48 17.36 -23.55
N ASP A 194 -7.39 17.09 -22.63
CA ASP A 194 -8.83 17.01 -22.83
C ASP A 194 -9.49 18.19 -22.08
N ASP A 195 -9.94 19.19 -22.84
CA ASP A 195 -10.55 20.42 -22.33
C ASP A 195 -12.05 20.46 -22.69
N THR A 196 -12.90 20.56 -21.67
CA THR A 196 -14.36 20.42 -21.77
C THR A 196 -15.06 21.45 -20.89
N ASP A 197 -16.36 21.69 -21.05
CA ASP A 197 -17.08 22.72 -20.29
C ASP A 197 -16.99 22.55 -18.76
N ASP A 198 -16.93 21.30 -18.29
CA ASP A 198 -16.87 20.93 -16.86
C ASP A 198 -15.45 20.64 -16.31
N TYR A 199 -14.49 20.28 -17.17
CA TYR A 199 -13.17 19.78 -16.73
C TYR A 199 -12.03 20.24 -17.64
N VAL A 200 -10.85 20.42 -17.03
CA VAL A 200 -9.56 20.28 -17.73
C VAL A 200 -8.93 18.97 -17.28
N VAL A 201 -8.47 18.12 -18.21
CA VAL A 201 -7.70 16.91 -17.92
C VAL A 201 -6.41 16.93 -18.75
N LEU A 202 -5.29 17.21 -18.09
CA LEU A 202 -3.95 17.09 -18.68
C LEU A 202 -3.39 15.70 -18.35
N SER A 203 -2.61 15.13 -19.27
CA SER A 203 -2.04 13.78 -19.12
C SER A 203 -0.63 13.67 -19.66
N THR A 204 0.19 12.77 -19.08
CA THR A 204 1.52 12.45 -19.62
C THR A 204 1.96 11.02 -19.29
N GLN A 205 2.77 10.43 -20.18
CA GLN A 205 3.28 9.07 -20.08
C GLN A 205 4.59 8.91 -20.86
N LEU A 206 5.37 7.86 -20.60
CA LEU A 206 6.46 7.47 -21.50
C LEU A 206 5.95 7.27 -22.94
N ARG A 207 6.69 7.76 -23.94
CA ARG A 207 6.41 7.45 -25.36
C ARG A 207 6.58 5.96 -25.66
N ASN A 208 7.49 5.30 -24.95
CA ASN A 208 7.81 3.88 -25.08
C ASN A 208 7.55 3.16 -23.73
N GLN A 209 6.27 2.97 -23.38
CA GLN A 209 5.88 2.27 -22.15
C GLN A 209 6.37 0.81 -22.13
N LYS A 210 6.64 0.27 -20.92
CA LYS A 210 7.09 -1.11 -20.69
C LYS A 210 6.20 -1.79 -19.61
N PRO A 211 5.23 -2.62 -20.02
CA PRO A 211 4.31 -3.30 -19.09
C PRO A 211 5.02 -4.07 -17.97
N PHE A 212 4.55 -3.88 -16.73
CA PHE A 212 5.05 -4.50 -15.50
C PHE A 212 6.54 -4.26 -15.19
N VAL A 213 7.18 -3.27 -15.83
CA VAL A 213 8.56 -2.86 -15.51
C VAL A 213 8.54 -1.66 -14.56
N GLU A 214 9.40 -1.71 -13.56
CA GLU A 214 9.66 -0.61 -12.63
C GLU A 214 11.09 -0.07 -12.82
N THR A 215 11.28 1.23 -12.66
CA THR A 215 12.61 1.87 -12.59
C THR A 215 12.58 2.95 -11.53
N ARG A 216 13.51 2.89 -10.56
CA ARG A 216 13.57 3.82 -9.41
C ARG A 216 12.19 4.03 -8.72
N ASN A 217 11.50 2.94 -8.40
CA ASN A 217 10.16 2.95 -7.79
C ASN A 217 9.04 3.64 -8.61
N ILE A 218 9.27 3.94 -9.90
CA ILE A 218 8.25 4.44 -10.84
C ILE A 218 7.92 3.37 -11.88
N ALA A 219 6.63 3.12 -12.07
CA ALA A 219 6.11 2.25 -13.12
C ALA A 219 6.42 2.79 -14.52
N GLN A 220 6.90 1.94 -15.43
CA GLN A 220 7.24 2.31 -16.80
C GLN A 220 6.05 2.16 -17.78
N ASP A 221 4.86 1.84 -17.28
CA ASP A 221 3.61 1.60 -18.02
C ASP A 221 2.44 2.46 -17.52
N ALA A 222 2.73 3.50 -16.72
CA ALA A 222 1.71 4.41 -16.19
C ALA A 222 1.37 5.56 -17.14
N THR A 223 0.14 6.06 -17.00
CA THR A 223 -0.31 7.36 -17.48
C THR A 223 -0.61 8.25 -16.28
N VAL A 224 0.10 9.37 -16.18
CA VAL A 224 -0.09 10.38 -15.15
C VAL A 224 -1.20 11.32 -15.59
N TYR A 225 -2.12 11.63 -14.69
CA TYR A 225 -3.20 12.59 -14.90
C TYR A 225 -3.11 13.73 -13.91
N TYR A 226 -3.25 14.96 -14.43
CA TYR A 226 -3.44 16.17 -13.63
C TYR A 226 -4.68 16.90 -14.15
N SER A 227 -5.73 16.97 -13.34
CA SER A 227 -7.04 17.47 -13.78
C SER A 227 -7.62 18.51 -12.83
N PHE A 228 -8.61 19.27 -13.30
CA PHE A 228 -9.27 20.33 -12.55
C PHE A 228 -10.77 20.37 -12.85
N LYS A 229 -11.61 20.55 -11.82
CA LYS A 229 -13.06 20.77 -11.99
C LYS A 229 -13.30 22.26 -12.26
N LYS A 230 -13.91 22.59 -13.40
CA LYS A 230 -14.34 23.97 -13.67
C LYS A 230 -15.55 24.31 -12.80
N VAL A 231 -15.52 25.49 -12.18
CA VAL A 231 -16.63 25.99 -11.36
C VAL A 231 -17.80 26.39 -12.26
N SER A 232 -19.03 26.06 -11.85
CA SER A 232 -20.21 26.25 -12.70
C SER A 232 -20.57 27.73 -12.93
N TYR A 233 -21.02 28.05 -14.14
CA TYR A 233 -21.41 29.40 -14.53
C TYR A 233 -22.62 29.94 -13.73
N GLU A 234 -23.52 29.05 -13.29
CA GLU A 234 -24.73 29.44 -12.54
C GLU A 234 -24.40 30.02 -11.15
N SER A 235 -23.36 29.50 -10.48
CA SER A 235 -22.81 30.06 -9.23
C SER A 235 -22.31 31.50 -9.37
N LEU A 236 -21.97 31.94 -10.59
CA LEU A 236 -21.06 33.06 -10.86
C LEU A 236 -21.69 34.25 -11.61
N ASN A 237 -23.02 34.35 -11.65
CA ASN A 237 -23.78 35.43 -12.31
C ASN A 237 -23.45 36.88 -11.83
N SER A 238 -22.56 37.06 -10.85
CA SER A 238 -22.07 38.36 -10.35
C SER A 238 -20.60 38.67 -10.71
N ILE A 239 -19.80 37.69 -11.15
CA ILE A 239 -18.35 37.86 -11.35
C ILE A 239 -17.99 37.86 -12.85
N LYS A 240 -17.75 39.05 -13.40
CA LYS A 240 -17.21 39.19 -14.76
C LYS A 240 -15.71 38.90 -14.76
N GLY A 241 -15.30 37.80 -15.39
CA GLY A 241 -13.88 37.48 -15.64
C GLY A 241 -13.43 36.08 -15.24
N PHE A 242 -14.33 35.23 -14.73
CA PHE A 242 -14.00 33.88 -14.33
C PHE A 242 -13.56 33.02 -15.52
N THR A 243 -12.37 32.44 -15.48
CA THR A 243 -11.86 31.50 -16.51
C THR A 243 -10.85 30.54 -15.90
N ALA A 244 -11.10 29.24 -16.07
CA ALA A 244 -10.06 28.22 -15.88
C ALA A 244 -9.23 28.12 -17.17
N SER A 245 -7.91 28.08 -17.03
CA SER A 245 -6.95 28.05 -18.15
C SER A 245 -5.83 27.06 -17.87
N TRP A 246 -5.15 26.57 -18.90
CA TRP A 246 -4.14 25.52 -18.78
C TRP A 246 -3.01 25.66 -19.79
N ARG A 247 -1.88 24.97 -19.54
CA ARG A 247 -0.77 24.87 -20.47
C ARG A 247 0.06 23.60 -20.24
N ILE A 248 0.54 22.98 -21.31
CA ILE A 248 1.62 21.97 -21.25
C ILE A 248 2.86 22.47 -22.00
N SER A 249 3.90 22.80 -21.25
CA SER A 249 5.16 23.38 -21.74
C SER A 249 6.29 23.21 -20.72
N GLY A 250 7.50 23.68 -21.03
CA GLY A 250 8.58 23.81 -20.04
C GLY A 250 8.17 24.66 -18.84
N PHE A 251 8.66 24.34 -17.63
CA PHE A 251 8.20 25.00 -16.40
C PHE A 251 8.38 26.52 -16.39
N ASN A 252 9.49 27.03 -16.93
CA ASN A 252 9.72 28.48 -17.03
C ASN A 252 8.72 29.16 -17.98
N SER A 253 8.24 28.46 -19.01
CA SER A 253 7.22 28.96 -19.94
C SER A 253 5.82 28.95 -19.32
N ALA A 254 5.49 27.94 -18.52
CA ALA A 254 4.19 27.84 -17.85
C ALA A 254 4.07 28.83 -16.68
N ARG A 255 5.00 28.75 -15.72
CA ARG A 255 5.03 29.61 -14.51
C ARG A 255 5.35 31.07 -14.86
N GLY A 256 6.24 31.29 -15.83
CA GLY A 256 6.64 32.62 -16.29
C GLY A 256 5.52 33.46 -16.90
N LEU A 257 4.42 32.87 -17.39
CA LEU A 257 3.26 33.63 -17.87
C LEU A 257 2.52 34.34 -16.73
N LEU A 258 2.41 33.69 -15.56
CA LEU A 258 1.80 34.28 -14.37
C LEU A 258 2.68 35.40 -13.81
N PHE A 259 3.98 35.12 -13.66
CA PHE A 259 4.97 36.07 -13.14
C PHE A 259 5.14 37.32 -14.03
N SER A 260 5.18 37.16 -15.36
CA SER A 260 5.42 38.26 -16.29
C SER A 260 4.17 39.07 -16.64
N GLN A 261 2.97 38.52 -16.40
CA GLN A 261 1.69 39.19 -16.68
C GLN A 261 0.72 39.10 -15.49
N PRO A 262 1.10 39.47 -14.26
CA PRO A 262 0.30 39.15 -13.07
C PRO A 262 -1.08 39.85 -13.10
N VAL A 263 -1.17 41.03 -13.72
CA VAL A 263 -2.43 41.76 -13.90
C VAL A 263 -3.48 40.99 -14.71
N ASN A 264 -3.13 40.42 -15.88
CA ASN A 264 -4.10 39.91 -16.87
C ASN A 264 -3.71 38.58 -17.57
N GLY A 265 -2.57 38.00 -17.23
CA GLY A 265 -2.05 36.76 -17.81
C GLY A 265 -2.76 35.54 -17.25
N ASN A 266 -3.71 35.03 -18.02
CA ASN A 266 -4.13 33.64 -17.93
C ASN A 266 -3.16 32.75 -18.74
N LEU A 267 -3.26 31.44 -18.55
CA LEU A 267 -2.62 30.49 -19.47
C LEU A 267 -3.38 30.49 -20.81
N ASP A 268 -2.72 30.08 -21.90
CA ASP A 268 -3.21 30.24 -23.26
C ASP A 268 -3.98 29.03 -23.83
N ASN A 269 -4.23 28.00 -23.01
CA ASN A 269 -4.90 26.74 -23.37
C ASN A 269 -4.19 26.02 -24.52
N THR A 270 -2.85 25.93 -24.44
CA THR A 270 -2.01 25.26 -25.43
C THR A 270 -1.17 24.12 -24.86
N GLN A 271 -0.90 23.13 -25.70
CA GLN A 271 0.16 22.15 -25.49
C GLN A 271 1.22 22.24 -26.58
N GLU A 272 2.49 22.16 -26.19
CA GLU A 272 3.60 22.07 -27.12
C GLU A 272 3.63 20.69 -27.80
N THR A 273 3.95 20.63 -29.09
CA THR A 273 4.02 19.37 -29.85
C THR A 273 5.39 18.68 -29.79
N ASN A 274 6.41 19.35 -29.24
CA ASN A 274 7.77 18.82 -29.11
C ASN A 274 7.92 17.98 -27.83
N PHE A 275 7.42 16.73 -27.86
CA PHE A 275 7.58 15.85 -26.71
C PHE A 275 9.02 15.40 -26.49
N ARG A 276 9.48 15.52 -25.23
CA ARG A 276 10.89 15.46 -24.79
C ARG A 276 11.03 14.73 -23.45
N ALA A 277 12.24 14.63 -22.93
CA ALA A 277 12.54 13.93 -21.67
C ALA A 277 12.32 14.84 -20.44
N PRO A 278 11.95 14.31 -19.27
CA PRO A 278 11.89 15.11 -18.04
C PRO A 278 13.22 15.74 -17.61
N SER A 279 14.37 15.23 -18.07
CA SER A 279 15.69 15.83 -17.82
C SER A 279 16.07 16.97 -18.79
N SER A 280 15.10 17.77 -19.27
CA SER A 280 15.33 18.89 -20.20
C SER A 280 15.75 20.22 -19.55
N GLY A 281 16.05 20.23 -18.25
CA GLY A 281 16.57 21.41 -17.55
C GLY A 281 15.52 22.53 -17.50
N ASN A 282 15.87 23.75 -17.92
CA ASN A 282 14.92 24.87 -17.95
C ASN A 282 13.69 24.65 -18.86
N ASP A 283 13.71 23.62 -19.71
CA ASP A 283 12.61 23.20 -20.58
C ASP A 283 11.96 21.87 -20.12
N THR A 284 12.15 21.46 -18.86
CA THR A 284 11.47 20.30 -18.28
C THR A 284 9.94 20.52 -18.29
N PRO A 285 9.15 19.63 -18.92
CA PRO A 285 7.73 19.84 -19.14
C PRO A 285 6.89 19.68 -17.88
N VAL A 286 5.91 20.57 -17.71
CA VAL A 286 4.90 20.56 -16.64
C VAL A 286 3.47 20.57 -17.19
N LEU A 287 2.54 20.03 -16.41
CA LEU A 287 1.10 20.04 -16.66
C LEU A 287 0.48 21.11 -15.76
N GLY A 288 0.33 22.34 -16.25
CA GLY A 288 -0.11 23.48 -15.44
C GLY A 288 -1.56 23.90 -15.66
N ILE A 289 -2.29 24.18 -14.58
CA ILE A 289 -3.69 24.63 -14.60
C ILE A 289 -3.89 25.82 -13.65
N SER A 290 -4.55 26.87 -14.13
CA SER A 290 -4.86 28.10 -13.39
C SER A 290 -6.36 28.45 -13.41
N ILE A 291 -6.80 29.19 -12.40
CA ILE A 291 -8.18 29.69 -12.22
C ILE A 291 -8.12 31.15 -11.76
N ASP A 292 -8.69 32.09 -12.52
CA ASP A 292 -8.90 33.47 -12.08
C ASP A 292 -10.30 33.59 -11.44
N TRP A 293 -10.34 33.85 -10.13
CA TRP A 293 -11.57 34.07 -9.38
C TRP A 293 -12.13 35.49 -9.53
N GLY A 294 -11.41 36.40 -10.20
CA GLY A 294 -11.72 37.81 -10.21
C GLY A 294 -11.57 38.42 -8.82
N ASN A 295 -12.36 39.48 -8.55
CA ASN A 295 -12.33 40.21 -7.29
C ASN A 295 -13.20 39.49 -6.24
N ILE A 296 -12.59 39.01 -5.16
CA ILE A 296 -13.27 38.24 -4.09
C ILE A 296 -12.93 38.75 -2.70
N THR A 297 -13.88 38.62 -1.77
CA THR A 297 -13.63 38.63 -0.31
C THR A 297 -13.42 37.21 0.23
N SER A 298 -13.98 36.20 -0.45
CA SER A 298 -13.74 34.77 -0.22
C SER A 298 -14.16 33.97 -1.47
N THR A 299 -13.61 32.78 -1.69
CA THR A 299 -14.12 31.89 -2.76
C THR A 299 -15.53 31.40 -2.44
N SER A 300 -16.36 31.19 -3.48
CA SER A 300 -17.74 30.67 -3.32
C SER A 300 -17.77 29.17 -2.98
N GLU A 301 -16.76 28.46 -3.47
CA GLU A 301 -16.50 27.03 -3.32
C GLU A 301 -14.97 26.80 -3.33
N ALA A 302 -14.53 25.54 -3.36
CA ALA A 302 -13.10 25.22 -3.46
C ALA A 302 -12.66 25.12 -4.93
N ALA A 303 -11.45 25.58 -5.24
CA ALA A 303 -10.77 25.19 -6.47
C ALA A 303 -10.23 23.78 -6.28
N VAL A 304 -10.59 22.81 -7.13
CA VAL A 304 -10.28 21.37 -6.93
C VAL A 304 -9.50 20.81 -8.10
N TRP A 305 -8.26 20.43 -7.83
CA TRP A 305 -7.40 19.63 -8.70
C TRP A 305 -7.42 18.15 -8.27
N SER A 306 -7.20 17.23 -9.21
CA SER A 306 -6.85 15.85 -8.90
C SER A 306 -5.53 15.45 -9.55
N PHE A 307 -4.78 14.60 -8.87
CA PHE A 307 -3.50 14.04 -9.29
C PHE A 307 -3.55 12.53 -9.18
N GLY A 308 -3.32 11.83 -10.30
CA GLY A 308 -3.43 10.38 -10.41
C GLY A 308 -2.32 9.72 -11.21
N VAL A 309 -2.03 8.46 -10.88
CA VAL A 309 -1.07 7.60 -11.59
C VAL A 309 -1.79 6.33 -12.03
N TYR A 310 -2.37 6.37 -13.23
CA TYR A 310 -3.24 5.33 -13.79
C TYR A 310 -2.41 4.21 -14.44
N ARG A 311 -2.80 2.95 -14.19
CA ARG A 311 -2.22 1.73 -14.80
C ARG A 311 -3.33 0.70 -15.03
N ASN A 312 -3.40 0.08 -16.21
CA ASN A 312 -4.31 -1.03 -16.48
C ASN A 312 -3.78 -1.92 -17.64
N PRO A 313 -3.55 -3.23 -17.45
CA PRO A 313 -3.51 -3.94 -16.16
C PRO A 313 -2.47 -3.35 -15.21
N SER A 314 -2.58 -3.62 -13.92
CA SER A 314 -1.64 -3.12 -12.93
C SER A 314 -0.71 -4.20 -12.38
N MET A 315 -1.19 -5.43 -12.21
CA MET A 315 -0.41 -6.56 -11.66
C MET A 315 -0.36 -7.74 -12.64
N GLN A 316 0.77 -8.46 -12.64
CA GLN A 316 0.93 -9.75 -13.31
C GLN A 316 0.99 -10.85 -12.24
N TYR A 317 0.12 -11.87 -12.35
CA TYR A 317 -0.09 -12.90 -11.32
C TYR A 317 0.12 -14.31 -11.87
N LEU A 318 0.91 -15.14 -11.19
CA LEU A 318 1.04 -16.57 -11.45
C LEU A 318 -0.12 -17.36 -10.82
N MET A 319 -0.95 -17.98 -11.65
CA MET A 319 -2.05 -18.85 -11.21
C MET A 319 -1.54 -20.25 -10.82
N SER A 320 -2.35 -20.97 -10.04
CA SER A 320 -2.00 -22.29 -9.50
C SER A 320 -1.84 -23.42 -10.54
N ASP A 321 -2.26 -23.19 -11.79
CA ASP A 321 -2.02 -24.07 -12.93
C ASP A 321 -0.65 -23.84 -13.64
N GLY A 322 0.08 -22.80 -13.23
CA GLY A 322 1.37 -22.41 -13.80
C GLY A 322 1.28 -21.37 -14.92
N SER A 323 0.09 -20.84 -15.24
CA SER A 323 -0.10 -19.80 -16.24
C SER A 323 -0.18 -18.39 -15.63
N PHE A 324 0.08 -17.35 -16.44
CA PHE A 324 0.03 -15.96 -16.00
C PHE A 324 -1.31 -15.30 -16.32
N GLN A 325 -1.88 -14.61 -15.33
CA GLN A 325 -3.08 -13.79 -15.45
C GLN A 325 -2.72 -12.31 -15.27
N GLN A 326 -3.20 -11.47 -16.17
CA GLN A 326 -3.16 -10.02 -16.01
C GLN A 326 -4.31 -9.56 -15.11
N ARG A 327 -3.99 -8.72 -14.13
CA ARG A 327 -4.91 -8.23 -13.09
C ARG A 327 -5.10 -6.73 -13.25
N SER A 328 -6.34 -6.29 -13.24
CA SER A 328 -6.73 -4.89 -13.43
C SER A 328 -7.25 -4.28 -12.13
N PRO A 329 -7.05 -2.97 -11.87
CA PRO A 329 -7.61 -2.31 -10.69
C PRO A 329 -9.13 -2.49 -10.57
N TYR A 330 -9.64 -2.64 -9.35
CA TYR A 330 -11.06 -2.93 -9.11
C TYR A 330 -11.99 -1.89 -9.75
N PHE A 331 -11.62 -0.60 -9.75
CA PHE A 331 -12.43 0.47 -10.34
C PHE A 331 -12.78 0.27 -11.82
N MET A 332 -12.03 -0.57 -12.56
CA MET A 332 -12.33 -0.92 -13.94
C MET A 332 -13.71 -1.59 -14.10
N SER A 333 -14.26 -2.17 -13.01
CA SER A 333 -15.63 -2.70 -12.98
C SER A 333 -16.72 -1.63 -13.17
N THR A 334 -16.40 -0.35 -12.90
CA THR A 334 -17.34 0.78 -12.98
C THR A 334 -16.90 1.87 -13.95
N ILE A 335 -15.60 2.07 -14.14
CA ILE A 335 -15.03 3.14 -14.97
C ILE A 335 -14.17 2.48 -16.05
N THR A 336 -14.68 2.40 -17.27
CA THR A 336 -14.09 1.58 -18.34
C THR A 336 -13.16 2.33 -19.29
N LYS A 337 -13.19 3.67 -19.31
CA LYS A 337 -12.29 4.51 -20.11
C LYS A 337 -11.28 5.26 -19.23
N PRO A 338 -10.00 5.38 -19.62
CA PRO A 338 -9.00 6.11 -18.81
C PRO A 338 -9.38 7.56 -18.49
N LEU A 339 -9.92 8.31 -19.47
CA LEU A 339 -10.33 9.72 -19.28
C LEU A 339 -11.58 9.90 -18.42
N ASP A 340 -12.39 8.85 -18.20
CA ASP A 340 -13.56 8.94 -17.32
C ASP A 340 -13.15 8.90 -15.84
N ALA A 341 -11.96 8.35 -15.51
CA ALA A 341 -11.44 8.25 -14.14
C ALA A 341 -11.13 9.61 -13.48
N PRO A 342 -10.31 10.53 -14.06
CA PRO A 342 -10.08 11.84 -13.47
C PRO A 342 -11.35 12.70 -13.37
N LYS A 343 -12.35 12.46 -14.24
CA LYS A 343 -13.65 13.17 -14.20
C LYS A 343 -14.51 12.65 -13.05
N PHE A 344 -14.67 11.33 -12.93
CA PHE A 344 -15.35 10.70 -11.79
C PHE A 344 -14.74 11.12 -10.44
N VAL A 345 -13.41 11.16 -10.34
CA VAL A 345 -12.71 11.61 -9.13
C VAL A 345 -13.10 13.05 -8.78
N LEU A 346 -13.02 13.98 -9.74
CA LEU A 346 -13.39 15.37 -9.51
C LEU A 346 -14.86 15.56 -9.08
N ASP A 347 -15.80 14.76 -9.63
CA ASP A 347 -17.21 14.79 -9.23
C ASP A 347 -17.47 14.12 -7.86
N ASP A 348 -16.66 13.12 -7.47
CA ASP A 348 -16.78 12.42 -6.19
C ASP A 348 -16.22 13.25 -5.01
N PHE A 349 -15.48 14.32 -5.28
CA PHE A 349 -14.82 15.17 -4.27
C PHE A 349 -15.70 15.59 -3.09
N PRO A 350 -16.95 16.08 -3.26
CA PRO A 350 -17.79 16.50 -2.13
C PRO A 350 -18.14 15.34 -1.19
N ARG A 351 -18.31 14.13 -1.73
CA ARG A 351 -18.54 12.90 -0.95
C ARG A 351 -17.23 12.40 -0.32
N ALA A 352 -16.12 12.47 -1.05
CA ALA A 352 -14.80 12.08 -0.56
C ALA A 352 -14.35 12.94 0.63
N LEU A 353 -14.63 14.26 0.61
CA LEU A 353 -14.32 15.16 1.72
C LEU A 353 -15.15 14.84 2.98
N VAL A 354 -16.44 14.52 2.83
CA VAL A 354 -17.29 14.11 3.97
C VAL A 354 -16.81 12.79 4.56
N ALA A 355 -16.61 11.76 3.72
CA ALA A 355 -16.13 10.45 4.17
C ALA A 355 -14.75 10.52 4.84
N ALA A 356 -13.87 11.39 4.35
CA ALA A 356 -12.58 11.71 4.96
C ALA A 356 -12.72 12.32 6.36
N ILE A 357 -13.59 13.32 6.52
CA ILE A 357 -13.86 13.97 7.82
C ILE A 357 -14.47 12.97 8.82
N ASP A 358 -15.42 12.14 8.39
CA ASP A 358 -16.03 11.10 9.23
C ASP A 358 -14.99 10.06 9.68
N PHE A 359 -14.12 9.62 8.76
CA PHE A 359 -13.04 8.68 9.05
C PHE A 359 -11.98 9.26 10.00
N ASP A 360 -11.49 10.48 9.73
CA ASP A 360 -10.55 11.20 10.58
C ASP A 360 -11.13 11.36 12.01
N THR A 361 -12.41 11.75 12.10
CA THR A 361 -13.12 11.97 13.37
C THR A 361 -13.24 10.67 14.16
N LYS A 362 -13.66 9.57 13.51
CA LYS A 362 -13.76 8.25 14.14
C LYS A 362 -12.39 7.80 14.66
N LEU A 363 -11.36 7.82 13.82
CA LEU A 363 -10.03 7.31 14.17
C LEU A 363 -9.37 8.16 15.27
N ARG A 364 -9.56 9.49 15.25
CA ARG A 364 -9.10 10.39 16.33
C ARG A 364 -9.82 10.09 17.65
N ALA A 365 -11.12 9.85 17.64
CA ALA A 365 -11.89 9.55 18.85
C ALA A 365 -11.47 8.21 19.48
N GLU A 366 -11.39 7.14 18.68
CA GLU A 366 -10.99 5.81 19.17
C GLU A 366 -9.51 5.77 19.59
N GLY A 367 -8.62 6.51 18.90
CA GLY A 367 -7.24 6.70 19.33
C GLY A 367 -7.14 7.43 20.67
N THR A 368 -7.87 8.54 20.83
CA THR A 368 -7.86 9.38 22.05
C THR A 368 -8.37 8.62 23.28
N ALA A 369 -9.28 7.65 23.10
CA ALA A 369 -9.75 6.76 24.17
C ALA A 369 -8.64 5.84 24.75
N VAL A 370 -7.52 5.68 24.04
CA VAL A 370 -6.28 5.09 24.57
C VAL A 370 -5.39 6.20 25.14
N SER A 371 -4.98 7.16 24.30
CA SER A 371 -4.26 8.39 24.65
C SER A 371 -4.19 9.34 23.44
N SER A 372 -3.98 10.64 23.63
CA SER A 372 -3.80 11.61 22.53
C SER A 372 -2.65 11.21 21.60
N LYS A 373 -1.46 10.95 22.17
CA LYS A 373 -0.26 10.49 21.45
C LYS A 373 -0.52 9.25 20.57
N TYR A 374 -1.48 8.40 20.93
CA TYR A 374 -1.88 7.26 20.09
C TYR A 374 -2.73 7.69 18.89
N ALA A 375 -3.70 8.59 19.07
CA ALA A 375 -4.46 9.18 17.96
C ALA A 375 -3.55 9.87 16.94
N ASP A 376 -2.54 10.62 17.43
CA ASP A 376 -1.61 11.36 16.60
C ASP A 376 -0.73 10.42 15.73
N LEU A 377 -0.30 9.29 16.29
CA LEU A 377 0.42 8.23 15.57
C LEU A 377 -0.44 7.51 14.53
N LEU A 378 -1.73 7.28 14.82
CA LEU A 378 -2.68 6.70 13.87
C LEU A 378 -2.98 7.67 12.70
N ALA A 379 -3.09 8.97 13.00
CA ALA A 379 -3.27 10.01 11.99
C ALA A 379 -2.09 10.10 11.01
N LEU A 380 -0.86 9.91 11.47
CA LEU A 380 0.32 9.93 10.59
C LEU A 380 0.37 8.70 9.64
N THR A 381 -0.13 7.55 10.09
CA THR A 381 0.18 6.26 9.44
C THR A 381 -0.94 5.61 8.65
N ALA A 382 -2.21 5.99 8.84
CA ALA A 382 -3.34 5.41 8.10
C ALA A 382 -3.15 5.45 6.57
N ARG A 383 -2.73 6.60 6.02
CA ARG A 383 -2.38 6.76 4.59
C ARG A 383 -1.20 5.90 4.16
N GLN A 384 -0.16 5.79 4.99
CA GLN A 384 1.04 5.01 4.70
C GLN A 384 0.75 3.51 4.53
N VAL A 385 -0.17 2.97 5.33
CA VAL A 385 -0.60 1.55 5.22
C VAL A 385 -1.49 1.33 4.00
N MET A 386 -2.53 2.17 3.82
CA MET A 386 -3.50 1.98 2.74
C MET A 386 -2.93 2.31 1.35
N GLY A 387 -1.94 3.21 1.27
CA GLY A 387 -1.24 3.58 0.04
C GLY A 387 -0.20 2.57 -0.45
N ALA A 388 -0.06 1.39 0.18
CA ALA A 388 0.88 0.34 -0.23
C ALA A 388 0.25 -0.77 -1.10
N MET A 389 -1.03 -0.66 -1.48
CA MET A 389 -1.80 -1.75 -2.09
C MET A 389 -2.41 -1.41 -3.46
N ASP A 390 -2.40 -2.39 -4.36
CA ASP A 390 -3.25 -2.47 -5.55
C ASP A 390 -4.38 -3.50 -5.29
N ILE A 391 -5.65 -3.08 -5.39
CA ILE A 391 -6.83 -3.96 -5.28
C ILE A 391 -7.29 -4.33 -6.69
N THR A 392 -7.34 -5.61 -7.03
CA THR A 392 -7.48 -6.07 -8.43
C THR A 392 -8.55 -7.13 -8.66
N ILE A 393 -9.05 -7.18 -9.90
CA ILE A 393 -9.99 -8.17 -10.47
C ILE A 393 -9.48 -8.64 -11.85
N PRO A 394 -9.88 -9.83 -12.33
CA PRO A 394 -9.53 -10.31 -13.66
C PRO A 394 -10.67 -10.09 -14.68
N PRO A 395 -10.38 -10.14 -15.99
CA PRO A 395 -11.42 -10.30 -16.99
C PRO A 395 -12.11 -11.66 -16.85
N ALA A 396 -13.44 -11.66 -16.93
CA ALA A 396 -14.28 -12.86 -16.99
C ALA A 396 -14.28 -13.45 -18.42
N LYS A 397 -14.75 -14.70 -18.55
CA LYS A 397 -14.68 -15.48 -19.81
C LYS A 397 -15.54 -14.93 -20.96
N ASP A 398 -16.46 -14.02 -20.66
CA ASP A 398 -17.34 -13.32 -21.60
C ASP A 398 -16.85 -11.89 -21.94
N GLY A 399 -15.73 -11.45 -21.36
CA GLY A 399 -15.19 -10.09 -21.51
C GLY A 399 -15.73 -9.08 -20.50
N ALA A 400 -16.58 -9.48 -19.55
CA ALA A 400 -16.89 -8.68 -18.37
C ALA A 400 -15.75 -8.74 -17.33
N TRP A 401 -15.99 -8.23 -16.11
CA TRP A 401 -15.05 -8.35 -14.98
C TRP A 401 -15.56 -9.35 -13.95
N ASP A 402 -14.70 -10.23 -13.44
CA ASP A 402 -15.06 -11.06 -12.28
C ASP A 402 -14.84 -10.28 -10.98
N ILE A 403 -15.88 -9.54 -10.58
CA ILE A 403 -15.88 -8.74 -9.35
C ILE A 403 -15.90 -9.59 -8.05
N LYS A 404 -15.88 -10.92 -8.13
CA LYS A 404 -15.83 -11.82 -6.96
C LYS A 404 -14.43 -12.38 -6.71
N ASP A 405 -13.65 -12.64 -7.77
CA ASP A 405 -12.23 -12.98 -7.65
C ASP A 405 -11.39 -11.72 -7.39
N VAL A 406 -11.57 -11.13 -6.21
CA VAL A 406 -10.75 -10.00 -5.75
C VAL A 406 -9.42 -10.52 -5.20
N LYS A 407 -8.31 -9.91 -5.62
CA LYS A 407 -6.97 -10.17 -5.08
C LYS A 407 -6.26 -8.84 -4.85
N ILE A 408 -5.65 -8.68 -3.68
CA ILE A 408 -4.92 -7.48 -3.31
C ILE A 408 -3.43 -7.78 -3.28
N PHE A 409 -2.65 -6.88 -3.88
CA PHE A 409 -1.21 -6.97 -3.95
C PHE A 409 -0.58 -5.78 -3.23
N MET A 410 0.19 -6.04 -2.17
CA MET A 410 0.89 -5.05 -1.37
C MET A 410 2.36 -5.00 -1.76
N LYS A 411 2.86 -3.81 -2.08
CA LYS A 411 4.30 -3.58 -2.29
C LYS A 411 5.00 -3.47 -0.93
N ASN A 412 6.13 -4.16 -0.74
CA ASN A 412 6.97 -3.98 0.45
C ASN A 412 7.75 -2.64 0.38
N LEU A 413 7.03 -1.53 0.58
CA LEU A 413 7.63 -0.21 0.70
C LEU A 413 8.62 -0.22 1.88
N GLY A 414 9.81 0.34 1.65
CA GLY A 414 10.88 0.36 2.64
C GLY A 414 11.57 -0.99 2.91
N SER A 415 11.33 -2.06 2.13
CA SER A 415 12.17 -3.28 2.13
C SER A 415 12.52 -3.81 3.54
N VAL A 416 11.50 -4.08 4.35
CA VAL A 416 11.62 -4.65 5.71
C VAL A 416 11.13 -6.10 5.76
N GLY A 417 11.22 -6.75 6.92
CA GLY A 417 10.86 -8.14 7.08
C GLY A 417 11.88 -9.05 6.40
N SER A 418 11.40 -10.07 5.69
CA SER A 418 12.22 -11.08 5.01
C SER A 418 12.84 -10.61 3.68
N ASP A 419 12.80 -9.31 3.37
CA ASP A 419 13.54 -8.70 2.26
C ASP A 419 14.87 -8.09 2.71
N ASN A 420 15.96 -8.43 2.01
CA ASN A 420 17.32 -7.99 2.32
C ASN A 420 17.62 -6.55 1.86
N GLY A 421 16.76 -5.59 2.21
CA GLY A 421 17.04 -4.14 2.16
C GLY A 421 17.20 -3.48 0.77
N GLY A 422 16.98 -4.20 -0.33
CA GLY A 422 17.17 -3.69 -1.70
C GLY A 422 16.09 -4.08 -2.72
N GLN A 423 15.02 -4.76 -2.28
CA GLN A 423 13.91 -5.22 -3.10
C GLN A 423 12.58 -4.85 -2.44
N ALA A 424 11.57 -4.51 -3.24
CA ALA A 424 10.21 -4.25 -2.78
C ALA A 424 9.30 -5.35 -3.33
N SER A 425 9.36 -6.52 -2.69
CA SER A 425 8.64 -7.71 -3.10
C SER A 425 7.12 -7.56 -2.99
N VAL A 426 6.38 -8.51 -3.59
CA VAL A 426 4.92 -8.54 -3.57
C VAL A 426 4.41 -9.44 -2.43
N ASN A 427 3.55 -8.89 -1.57
CA ASN A 427 2.94 -9.58 -0.42
C ASN A 427 3.98 -10.23 0.52
N ASN A 428 5.08 -9.53 0.84
CA ASN A 428 6.06 -9.97 1.83
C ASN A 428 5.38 -10.39 3.15
N VAL A 429 5.56 -11.63 3.59
CA VAL A 429 4.75 -12.25 4.66
C VAL A 429 5.05 -11.65 6.03
N GLY A 430 6.32 -11.43 6.38
CA GLY A 430 6.70 -10.71 7.61
C GLY A 430 6.13 -9.29 7.67
N THR A 431 6.16 -8.55 6.56
CA THR A 431 5.61 -7.19 6.47
C THR A 431 4.08 -7.19 6.49
N LEU A 432 3.43 -8.17 5.86
CA LEU A 432 1.98 -8.37 5.91
C LEU A 432 1.50 -8.69 7.34
N TYR A 433 2.26 -9.51 8.07
CA TYR A 433 2.02 -9.81 9.49
C TYR A 433 2.15 -8.56 10.38
N ALA A 434 3.12 -7.68 10.12
CA ALA A 434 3.23 -6.38 10.78
C ALA A 434 2.03 -5.46 10.45
N ALA A 435 1.60 -5.43 9.18
CA ALA A 435 0.50 -4.58 8.72
C ALA A 435 -0.90 -5.06 9.15
N PHE A 436 -1.06 -6.37 9.40
CA PHE A 436 -2.34 -7.05 9.56
C PHE A 436 -3.35 -6.42 10.55
N PRO A 437 -2.94 -5.86 11.71
CA PRO A 437 -3.88 -5.24 12.65
C PRO A 437 -4.68 -4.09 12.04
N ALA A 438 -4.09 -3.31 11.13
CA ALA A 438 -4.80 -2.25 10.43
C ALA A 438 -5.91 -2.83 9.54
N PHE A 439 -5.66 -3.93 8.83
CA PHE A 439 -6.68 -4.58 8.00
C PHE A 439 -7.78 -5.20 8.87
N LEU A 440 -7.46 -5.86 9.98
CA LEU A 440 -8.45 -6.38 10.93
C LEU A 440 -9.38 -5.30 11.49
N TYR A 441 -8.86 -4.09 11.74
CA TYR A 441 -9.64 -2.94 12.23
C TYR A 441 -10.43 -2.22 11.12
N LEU A 442 -9.82 -1.98 9.95
CA LEU A 442 -10.41 -1.17 8.86
C LEU A 442 -11.47 -1.94 8.06
N ASN A 443 -11.11 -3.13 7.58
CA ASN A 443 -11.99 -4.12 6.95
C ASN A 443 -11.23 -5.45 6.84
N PRO A 444 -11.59 -6.50 7.61
CA PRO A 444 -10.83 -7.75 7.63
C PRO A 444 -10.79 -8.47 6.28
N ASP A 445 -11.75 -8.23 5.37
CA ASP A 445 -11.73 -8.83 4.03
C ASP A 445 -10.52 -8.37 3.19
N ILE A 446 -9.95 -7.19 3.46
CA ILE A 446 -8.67 -6.78 2.87
C ILE A 446 -7.56 -7.78 3.23
N GLY A 447 -7.51 -8.22 4.50
CA GLY A 447 -6.57 -9.26 4.95
C GLY A 447 -6.81 -10.60 4.26
N GLY A 448 -8.07 -10.98 4.03
CA GLY A 448 -8.43 -12.17 3.25
C GLY A 448 -7.92 -12.11 1.81
N TYR A 449 -8.13 -10.99 1.10
CA TYR A 449 -7.70 -10.81 -0.29
C TYR A 449 -6.19 -10.59 -0.46
N LEU A 450 -5.45 -10.26 0.60
CA LEU A 450 -3.98 -10.26 0.65
C LEU A 450 -3.41 -11.67 0.85
N LEU A 451 -4.08 -12.50 1.67
CA LEU A 451 -3.69 -13.90 1.92
C LEU A 451 -4.05 -14.85 0.78
N ALA A 452 -5.18 -14.63 0.09
CA ALA A 452 -5.66 -15.51 -0.98
C ALA A 452 -4.61 -15.81 -2.08
N PRO A 453 -3.97 -14.81 -2.73
CA PRO A 453 -2.99 -15.10 -3.77
C PRO A 453 -1.73 -15.79 -3.23
N LEU A 454 -1.31 -15.48 -1.99
CA LEU A 454 -0.22 -16.18 -1.30
C LEU A 454 -0.53 -17.67 -1.13
N LEU A 455 -1.72 -18.02 -0.65
CA LEU A 455 -2.15 -19.40 -0.43
C LEU A 455 -2.31 -20.17 -1.76
N GLU A 456 -2.94 -19.56 -2.77
CA GLU A 456 -3.08 -20.14 -4.11
C GLU A 456 -1.72 -20.42 -4.78
N PHE A 457 -0.74 -19.54 -4.60
CA PHE A 457 0.63 -19.74 -5.10
C PHE A 457 1.36 -20.88 -4.37
N GLN A 458 1.28 -20.94 -3.04
CA GLN A 458 2.00 -21.93 -2.23
C GLN A 458 1.36 -23.33 -2.22
N GLU A 459 0.11 -23.44 -2.65
CA GLU A 459 -0.56 -24.72 -2.93
C GLU A 459 -0.34 -25.20 -4.38
N SER A 460 0.18 -24.33 -5.26
CA SER A 460 0.49 -24.68 -6.65
C SER A 460 1.64 -25.69 -6.77
N LYS A 461 1.78 -26.30 -7.96
CA LYS A 461 2.93 -27.15 -8.29
C LYS A 461 4.25 -26.39 -8.45
N THR A 462 4.21 -25.05 -8.49
CA THR A 462 5.39 -24.21 -8.72
C THR A 462 6.18 -24.01 -7.42
N TYR A 463 5.54 -24.05 -6.26
CA TYR A 463 6.20 -23.90 -4.96
C TYR A 463 6.44 -25.26 -4.30
N THR A 464 7.67 -25.56 -3.89
CA THR A 464 8.09 -26.93 -3.50
C THR A 464 8.73 -27.04 -2.12
N LEU A 465 9.00 -25.92 -1.43
CA LEU A 465 9.56 -25.92 -0.08
C LEU A 465 8.51 -26.36 0.96
N PRO A 466 8.92 -26.93 2.11
CA PRO A 466 7.99 -27.48 3.11
C PRO A 466 7.43 -26.45 4.11
N TYR A 467 7.94 -25.22 4.07
CA TYR A 467 7.50 -24.06 4.87
C TYR A 467 6.77 -23.05 3.98
N ALA A 468 6.42 -21.86 4.49
CA ALA A 468 5.82 -20.79 3.71
C ALA A 468 6.87 -19.93 2.97
N ALA A 469 6.49 -19.43 1.79
CA ALA A 469 7.26 -18.47 1.00
C ALA A 469 7.36 -17.12 1.72
N LYS A 470 8.49 -16.43 1.56
CA LYS A 470 8.67 -15.08 2.09
C LYS A 470 7.83 -14.00 1.38
N ASP A 471 7.49 -14.23 0.10
CA ASP A 471 6.73 -13.32 -0.76
C ASP A 471 6.14 -14.06 -1.98
N MET A 472 5.59 -13.29 -2.93
CA MET A 472 5.05 -13.75 -4.21
C MET A 472 5.90 -13.37 -5.46
N GLY A 473 7.10 -12.85 -5.27
CA GLY A 473 7.97 -12.37 -6.34
C GLY A 473 8.81 -11.18 -5.91
N SER A 474 10.04 -11.10 -6.43
CA SER A 474 11.10 -10.24 -5.86
C SER A 474 10.95 -8.74 -6.16
N GLY A 475 10.02 -8.36 -7.03
CA GLY A 475 9.76 -6.97 -7.38
C GLY A 475 8.33 -6.70 -7.85
N PHE A 476 7.63 -5.83 -7.13
CA PHE A 476 6.37 -5.24 -7.59
C PHE A 476 6.55 -4.55 -8.97
N PRO A 477 5.63 -4.72 -9.94
CA PRO A 477 4.28 -5.29 -9.84
C PRO A 477 4.16 -6.75 -10.34
N ASN A 478 5.17 -7.59 -10.11
CA ASN A 478 5.21 -8.98 -10.59
C ASN A 478 5.00 -9.99 -9.44
N ALA A 479 3.77 -10.50 -9.31
CA ALA A 479 3.43 -11.61 -8.40
C ALA A 479 3.64 -12.96 -9.12
N ILE A 480 4.87 -13.22 -9.54
CA ILE A 480 5.23 -14.31 -10.47
C ILE A 480 5.99 -15.49 -9.85
N GLY A 481 6.29 -15.44 -8.54
CA GLY A 481 7.00 -16.51 -7.83
C GLY A 481 8.49 -16.67 -8.19
N ASP A 482 9.13 -15.60 -8.67
CA ASP A 482 10.55 -15.61 -9.01
C ASP A 482 11.44 -15.70 -7.76
N GLY A 483 12.42 -16.61 -7.77
CA GLY A 483 13.29 -16.89 -6.62
C GLY A 483 12.61 -17.63 -5.45
N SER A 484 11.27 -17.81 -5.45
CA SER A 484 10.56 -18.32 -4.26
C SER A 484 10.88 -19.78 -3.87
N ASN A 485 11.55 -20.57 -4.73
CA ASN A 485 12.03 -21.91 -4.36
C ASN A 485 13.47 -21.91 -3.83
N ASP A 486 14.16 -20.77 -3.80
CA ASP A 486 15.49 -20.66 -3.19
C ASP A 486 15.35 -20.79 -1.66
N PRO A 487 15.99 -21.78 -1.00
CA PRO A 487 15.77 -22.03 0.42
C PRO A 487 16.16 -20.84 1.30
N HIS A 488 15.23 -20.37 2.14
CA HIS A 488 15.41 -19.19 3.01
C HIS A 488 15.32 -19.53 4.49
N THR A 489 15.98 -18.74 5.33
CA THR A 489 16.05 -18.93 6.78
C THR A 489 14.80 -18.44 7.52
N PHE A 490 13.91 -17.69 6.87
CA PHE A 490 12.67 -17.18 7.47
C PHE A 490 11.53 -18.21 7.62
N GLY A 491 11.81 -19.50 7.38
CA GLY A 491 10.81 -20.57 7.33
C GLY A 491 9.88 -20.62 8.54
N ILE A 492 10.40 -20.57 9.78
CA ILE A 492 9.56 -20.50 11.00
C ILE A 492 8.72 -19.20 11.03
N ASP A 493 9.35 -18.08 10.70
CA ASP A 493 8.80 -16.74 10.87
C ASP A 493 7.62 -16.46 9.93
N ASP A 494 7.79 -16.77 8.64
CA ASP A 494 6.77 -16.60 7.62
C ASP A 494 5.66 -17.68 7.75
N THR A 495 6.00 -18.94 8.05
CA THR A 495 5.00 -20.01 8.23
C THR A 495 4.08 -19.77 9.42
N ALA A 496 4.65 -19.34 10.56
CA ALA A 496 3.85 -18.95 11.71
C ALA A 496 2.99 -17.71 11.40
N GLY A 497 3.55 -16.73 10.68
CA GLY A 497 2.82 -15.56 10.19
C GLY A 497 1.58 -15.94 9.37
N MET A 498 1.72 -16.81 8.38
CA MET A 498 0.60 -17.27 7.53
C MET A 498 -0.51 -17.94 8.34
N LEU A 499 -0.17 -18.83 9.29
CA LEU A 499 -1.15 -19.51 10.14
C LEU A 499 -1.87 -18.54 11.08
N ILE A 500 -1.13 -17.63 11.72
CA ILE A 500 -1.68 -16.61 12.62
C ILE A 500 -2.62 -15.66 11.87
N MET A 501 -2.20 -15.15 10.71
CA MET A 501 -3.01 -14.24 9.89
C MET A 501 -4.27 -14.91 9.33
N THR A 502 -4.16 -16.17 8.87
CA THR A 502 -5.33 -16.92 8.35
C THR A 502 -6.40 -17.13 9.42
N LEU A 503 -5.99 -17.48 10.66
CA LEU A 503 -6.93 -17.60 11.77
C LEU A 503 -7.49 -16.24 12.21
N ALA A 504 -6.66 -15.20 12.32
CA ALA A 504 -7.09 -13.87 12.71
C ALA A 504 -8.10 -13.29 11.70
N TYR A 505 -7.87 -13.49 10.39
CA TYR A 505 -8.84 -13.17 9.35
C TYR A 505 -10.16 -13.90 9.57
N ALA A 506 -10.14 -15.22 9.73
CA ALA A 506 -11.35 -16.01 9.92
C ALA A 506 -12.14 -15.59 11.16
N MET A 507 -11.45 -15.28 12.27
CA MET A 507 -12.05 -14.78 13.51
C MET A 507 -12.67 -13.37 13.37
N ALA A 508 -12.03 -12.44 12.64
CA ALA A 508 -12.54 -11.06 12.50
C ALA A 508 -13.61 -10.92 11.41
N SER A 509 -13.50 -11.66 10.31
CA SER A 509 -14.50 -11.68 9.23
C SER A 509 -15.70 -12.55 9.58
N GLY A 510 -15.48 -13.69 10.24
CA GLY A 510 -16.44 -14.81 10.36
C GLY A 510 -16.41 -15.77 9.16
N ASN A 511 -15.50 -15.55 8.20
CA ASN A 511 -15.39 -16.27 6.93
C ASN A 511 -14.26 -17.31 6.98
N GLY A 512 -14.62 -18.59 7.01
CA GLY A 512 -13.68 -19.71 7.02
C GLY A 512 -13.23 -20.21 5.64
N THR A 513 -13.55 -19.51 4.54
CA THR A 513 -13.30 -20.03 3.17
C THR A 513 -11.83 -20.33 2.89
N LEU A 514 -10.89 -19.50 3.36
CA LEU A 514 -9.45 -19.77 3.19
C LEU A 514 -9.00 -21.02 3.97
N ILE A 515 -9.60 -21.27 5.15
CA ILE A 515 -9.35 -22.51 5.92
C ILE A 515 -9.91 -23.72 5.17
N ALA A 516 -11.15 -23.64 4.69
CA ALA A 516 -11.81 -24.73 3.99
C ALA A 516 -11.10 -25.12 2.67
N ASN A 517 -10.62 -24.13 1.91
CA ASN A 517 -9.97 -24.37 0.62
C ASN A 517 -8.53 -24.91 0.77
N HIS A 518 -7.76 -24.36 1.72
CA HIS A 518 -6.30 -24.58 1.80
C HIS A 518 -5.85 -25.41 3.01
N TYR A 519 -6.77 -26.12 3.69
CA TYR A 519 -6.46 -26.89 4.90
C TYR A 519 -5.26 -27.84 4.73
N GLY A 520 -5.11 -28.47 3.55
CA GLY A 520 -3.99 -29.36 3.24
C GLY A 520 -2.62 -28.67 3.14
N LEU A 521 -2.57 -27.38 2.82
CA LEU A 521 -1.37 -26.55 2.92
C LEU A 521 -1.10 -26.16 4.38
N LEU A 522 -2.11 -25.59 5.05
CA LEU A 522 -2.03 -25.11 6.44
C LEU A 522 -1.59 -26.23 7.41
N ARG A 523 -2.14 -27.44 7.25
CA ARG A 523 -1.76 -28.62 8.02
C ARG A 523 -0.29 -29.01 7.82
N ARG A 524 0.21 -29.05 6.57
CA ARG A 524 1.62 -29.38 6.29
C ARG A 524 2.56 -28.38 6.96
N TRP A 525 2.19 -27.11 6.96
CA TRP A 525 2.90 -26.04 7.67
C TRP A 525 2.90 -26.23 9.18
N GLY A 526 1.76 -26.61 9.79
CA GLY A 526 1.71 -26.98 11.21
C GLY A 526 2.58 -28.20 11.55
N GLU A 527 2.57 -29.22 10.68
CA GLU A 527 3.44 -30.42 10.81
C GLU A 527 4.92 -30.05 10.67
N TRP A 528 5.28 -29.13 9.78
CA TRP A 528 6.66 -28.65 9.64
C TRP A 528 7.09 -27.79 10.84
N LEU A 529 6.26 -26.85 11.30
CA LEU A 529 6.54 -26.05 12.49
C LEU A 529 6.76 -26.94 13.72
N GLY A 530 5.93 -27.96 13.93
CA GLY A 530 6.06 -28.89 15.06
C GLY A 530 7.42 -29.60 15.13
N ASN A 531 8.10 -29.78 13.99
CA ASN A 531 9.42 -30.41 13.91
C ASN A 531 10.61 -29.42 13.98
N ASN A 532 10.40 -28.14 13.70
CA ASN A 532 11.50 -27.15 13.53
C ASN A 532 11.48 -25.99 14.54
N THR A 533 10.34 -25.74 15.18
CA THR A 533 10.10 -24.52 15.98
C THR A 533 10.86 -24.46 17.29
N VAL A 534 10.92 -25.56 18.03
CA VAL A 534 11.14 -25.47 19.50
C VAL A 534 12.56 -25.01 19.83
N THR A 535 13.56 -25.44 19.05
CA THR A 535 14.97 -25.01 19.12
C THR A 535 15.43 -24.56 17.73
N PRO A 536 15.14 -23.30 17.31
CA PRO A 536 15.43 -22.83 15.96
C PRO A 536 16.93 -22.92 15.61
N PHE A 537 17.26 -23.56 14.49
CA PHE A 537 18.63 -23.69 13.99
C PHE A 537 18.68 -23.41 12.50
N HIS A 538 19.65 -22.59 12.06
CA HIS A 538 19.69 -22.01 10.70
C HIS A 538 18.34 -21.36 10.30
N GLN A 539 17.74 -20.63 11.23
CA GLN A 539 16.48 -19.89 11.02
C GLN A 539 16.62 -18.45 11.51
N SER A 540 15.80 -17.58 10.92
CA SER A 540 15.83 -16.13 11.06
C SER A 540 14.42 -15.59 11.27
N SER A 541 14.29 -14.43 11.90
CA SER A 541 13.10 -13.59 11.76
C SER A 541 13.40 -12.35 10.91
N GLY A 542 12.39 -11.81 10.23
CA GLY A 542 12.51 -10.61 9.39
C GLY A 542 12.79 -9.31 10.17
N ASP A 543 12.88 -9.39 11.49
CA ASP A 543 12.96 -8.25 12.41
C ASP A 543 14.40 -7.73 12.56
N PHE A 544 15.38 -8.56 12.21
CA PHE A 544 16.82 -8.32 12.34
C PHE A 544 17.50 -8.05 10.99
N SER A 545 16.76 -7.54 10.00
CA SER A 545 17.17 -7.41 8.58
C SER A 545 18.40 -6.53 8.30
N ILE A 546 18.99 -5.88 9.32
CA ILE A 546 20.23 -5.08 9.22
C ILE A 546 21.21 -5.38 10.40
N SER A 547 21.15 -6.57 10.99
CA SER A 547 21.99 -6.95 12.15
C SER A 547 22.54 -8.37 12.07
N ALA A 548 23.73 -8.57 12.64
CA ALA A 548 24.45 -9.85 12.61
C ALA A 548 23.75 -10.98 13.40
N ASP A 549 22.81 -10.62 14.29
CA ASP A 549 22.02 -11.57 15.08
C ASP A 549 21.00 -12.39 14.26
N SER A 550 20.78 -12.05 12.98
CA SER A 550 19.68 -12.57 12.15
C SER A 550 19.66 -14.08 11.97
N SER A 551 20.78 -14.80 12.16
CA SER A 551 20.87 -16.26 12.05
C SER A 551 21.23 -16.97 13.36
N THR A 552 21.22 -16.26 14.50
CA THR A 552 21.55 -16.83 15.82
C THR A 552 20.56 -17.95 16.17
N ALA A 553 21.08 -19.13 16.49
CA ALA A 553 20.25 -20.27 16.90
C ALA A 553 19.55 -20.03 18.26
N ASN A 554 18.44 -20.71 18.50
CA ASN A 554 17.63 -20.63 19.72
C ASN A 554 17.09 -19.22 20.06
N GLN A 555 16.81 -18.39 19.04
CA GLN A 555 16.12 -17.11 19.21
C GLN A 555 14.74 -17.30 19.84
N THR A 556 14.57 -16.81 21.07
CA THR A 556 13.40 -17.01 21.92
C THR A 556 12.10 -16.51 21.29
N ASN A 557 12.10 -15.29 20.74
CA ASN A 557 10.88 -14.66 20.22
C ASN A 557 10.47 -15.21 18.83
N LEU A 558 11.41 -15.83 18.10
CA LEU A 558 11.13 -16.60 16.88
C LEU A 558 10.50 -17.96 17.22
N ALA A 559 11.07 -18.67 18.20
CA ALA A 559 10.49 -19.92 18.72
C ALA A 559 9.06 -19.68 19.24
N LEU A 560 8.84 -18.61 20.02
CA LEU A 560 7.52 -18.22 20.50
C LEU A 560 6.50 -18.03 19.36
N LYS A 561 6.89 -17.35 18.27
CA LYS A 561 6.02 -17.14 17.10
C LYS A 561 5.61 -18.47 16.49
N GLY A 562 6.55 -19.39 16.29
CA GLY A 562 6.26 -20.75 15.80
C GLY A 562 5.34 -21.53 16.74
N ILE A 563 5.53 -21.43 18.06
CA ILE A 563 4.71 -22.10 19.07
C ILE A 563 3.26 -21.59 19.01
N ILE A 564 3.08 -20.28 18.89
CA ILE A 564 1.78 -19.64 18.67
C ILE A 564 1.18 -20.04 17.31
N GLY A 565 2.01 -20.21 16.26
CA GLY A 565 1.60 -20.73 14.96
C GLY A 565 1.06 -22.17 15.01
N ILE A 566 1.66 -23.04 15.83
CA ILE A 566 1.17 -24.41 16.06
C ILE A 566 -0.17 -24.38 16.81
N ALA A 567 -0.31 -23.51 17.82
CA ALA A 567 -1.58 -23.33 18.53
C ALA A 567 -2.68 -22.69 17.64
N ALA A 568 -2.31 -21.79 16.72
CA ALA A 568 -3.21 -21.28 15.69
C ALA A 568 -3.67 -22.42 14.76
N MET A 569 -2.76 -23.32 14.36
CA MET A 569 -3.14 -24.50 13.56
C MET A 569 -4.11 -25.44 14.31
N SER A 570 -3.97 -25.58 15.64
CA SER A 570 -4.96 -26.30 16.45
C SER A 570 -6.37 -25.69 16.33
N LYS A 571 -6.50 -24.36 16.41
CA LYS A 571 -7.79 -23.67 16.22
C LYS A 571 -8.30 -23.72 14.78
N ILE A 572 -7.40 -23.69 13.79
CA ILE A 572 -7.74 -23.91 12.37
C ILE A 572 -8.32 -25.33 12.17
N ALA A 573 -7.73 -26.35 12.81
CA ALA A 573 -8.22 -27.72 12.78
C ALA A 573 -9.57 -27.89 13.51
N ASP A 574 -9.77 -27.26 14.67
CA ASP A 574 -11.06 -27.24 15.36
C ASP A 574 -12.16 -26.58 14.51
N ALA A 575 -11.84 -25.46 13.85
CA ALA A 575 -12.74 -24.80 12.90
C ALA A 575 -12.99 -25.62 11.62
N ALA A 576 -12.02 -26.44 11.19
CA ALA A 576 -12.16 -27.39 10.08
C ALA A 576 -12.97 -28.65 10.44
N GLY A 577 -13.20 -28.92 11.73
CA GLY A 577 -13.79 -30.17 12.24
C GLY A 577 -12.79 -31.33 12.37
N GLU A 578 -11.50 -31.08 12.14
CA GLU A 578 -10.41 -32.06 12.10
C GLU A 578 -9.85 -32.32 13.52
N THR A 579 -10.67 -32.95 14.36
CA THR A 579 -10.41 -33.10 15.81
C THR A 579 -9.08 -33.79 16.15
N SER A 580 -8.65 -34.75 15.34
CA SER A 580 -7.36 -35.44 15.54
C SER A 580 -6.14 -34.55 15.26
N ASP A 581 -6.24 -33.63 14.29
CA ASP A 581 -5.21 -32.63 14.03
C ASP A 581 -5.21 -31.56 15.12
N ARG A 582 -6.39 -31.09 15.55
CA ARG A 582 -6.53 -30.18 16.68
C ARG A 582 -5.84 -30.73 17.93
N ASP A 583 -6.20 -31.94 18.36
CA ASP A 583 -5.69 -32.52 19.60
C ASP A 583 -4.16 -32.74 19.53
N ARG A 584 -3.66 -33.14 18.36
CA ARG A 584 -2.21 -33.24 18.07
C ARG A 584 -1.51 -31.90 18.19
N PHE A 585 -1.94 -30.88 17.43
CA PHE A 585 -1.30 -29.57 17.44
C PHE A 585 -1.43 -28.87 18.80
N ASN A 586 -2.55 -29.07 19.50
CA ASN A 586 -2.73 -28.56 20.86
C ASN A 586 -1.68 -29.16 21.82
N ALA A 587 -1.49 -30.48 21.80
CA ALA A 587 -0.50 -31.15 22.63
C ALA A 587 0.93 -30.72 22.28
N THR A 588 1.26 -30.56 20.98
CA THR A 588 2.56 -30.05 20.53
C THR A 588 2.81 -28.62 21.03
N ALA A 589 1.84 -27.71 20.90
CA ALA A 589 1.98 -26.33 21.35
C ALA A 589 2.16 -26.21 22.87
N HIS A 590 1.40 -26.98 23.67
CA HIS A 590 1.54 -26.97 25.14
C HIS A 590 2.90 -27.55 25.57
N THR A 591 3.32 -28.69 25.00
CA THR A 591 4.65 -29.28 25.28
C THR A 591 5.78 -28.30 24.92
N ALA A 592 5.62 -27.53 23.85
CA ALA A 592 6.61 -26.56 23.41
C ALA A 592 6.63 -25.28 24.27
N ILE A 593 5.48 -24.75 24.71
CA ILE A 593 5.45 -23.55 25.57
C ILE A 593 5.95 -23.84 26.99
N ASP A 594 5.76 -25.06 27.51
CA ASP A 594 6.34 -25.48 28.79
C ASP A 594 7.88 -25.47 28.74
N LEU A 595 8.47 -25.97 27.65
CA LEU A 595 9.93 -25.92 27.46
C LEU A 595 10.43 -24.49 27.18
N TRP A 596 9.71 -23.72 26.36
CA TRP A 596 10.03 -22.30 26.10
C TRP A 596 10.08 -21.49 27.38
N GLN A 597 9.09 -21.65 28.26
CA GLN A 597 9.07 -21.00 29.57
C GLN A 597 10.31 -21.37 30.40
N LYS A 598 10.64 -22.66 30.46
CA LYS A 598 11.77 -23.19 31.23
C LYS A 598 13.15 -22.71 30.73
N GLU A 599 13.35 -22.59 29.42
CA GLU A 599 14.66 -22.27 28.83
C GLU A 599 14.88 -20.77 28.55
N ALA A 600 13.81 -19.97 28.54
CA ALA A 600 13.86 -18.57 28.11
C ALA A 600 13.37 -17.52 29.12
N VAL A 601 12.53 -17.89 30.10
CA VAL A 601 12.00 -16.92 31.08
C VAL A 601 12.98 -16.82 32.27
N SER A 602 13.45 -15.61 32.56
CA SER A 602 14.31 -15.32 33.71
C SER A 602 13.49 -14.82 34.91
N SER A 603 14.16 -14.49 36.01
CA SER A 603 13.51 -13.89 37.19
C SER A 603 13.09 -12.42 36.99
N SER A 604 13.54 -11.74 35.93
CA SER A 604 13.32 -10.31 35.69
C SER A 604 13.09 -9.91 34.22
N SER A 605 13.22 -10.85 33.29
CA SER A 605 13.20 -10.62 31.83
C SER A 605 12.80 -11.90 31.08
N VAL A 606 12.73 -11.81 29.76
CA VAL A 606 12.81 -12.98 28.88
C VAL A 606 14.09 -12.87 28.05
N ASN A 607 14.88 -13.93 28.02
CA ASN A 607 16.17 -14.00 27.37
C ASN A 607 15.99 -13.92 25.84
N PHE A 608 16.88 -13.24 25.13
CA PHE A 608 16.89 -13.21 23.66
C PHE A 608 17.19 -14.59 23.05
N VAL A 609 18.05 -15.37 23.70
CA VAL A 609 18.45 -16.72 23.29
C VAL A 609 18.34 -17.66 24.48
N TYR A 610 17.82 -18.88 24.26
CA TYR A 610 17.70 -19.91 25.30
C TYR A 610 19.03 -20.18 26.02
N GLY A 611 18.95 -20.47 27.32
CA GLY A 611 20.10 -20.92 28.12
C GLY A 611 21.20 -19.86 28.34
N SER A 612 20.98 -18.61 27.93
CA SER A 612 21.87 -17.47 28.21
C SER A 612 21.25 -16.60 29.29
N SER A 613 21.98 -16.34 30.38
CA SER A 613 21.53 -15.55 31.53
C SER A 613 21.65 -14.03 31.33
N ASP A 614 22.49 -13.61 30.39
CA ASP A 614 23.04 -12.25 30.33
C ASP A 614 22.51 -11.45 29.11
N ASN A 615 21.31 -11.79 28.63
CA ASN A 615 20.64 -11.04 27.57
C ASN A 615 19.13 -10.93 27.78
N SER A 616 18.48 -10.01 27.07
CA SER A 616 17.03 -9.81 27.10
C SER A 616 16.50 -9.35 25.73
N ALA A 617 15.19 -9.51 25.51
CA ALA A 617 14.54 -9.16 24.25
C ALA A 617 13.14 -8.53 24.41
N LEU A 618 12.72 -7.80 23.38
CA LEU A 618 11.35 -7.33 23.21
C LEU A 618 10.48 -8.49 22.70
N ILE A 619 9.59 -9.03 23.53
CA ILE A 619 8.78 -10.21 23.19
C ILE A 619 7.43 -9.76 22.61
N TYR A 620 7.46 -9.19 21.41
CA TYR A 620 6.27 -8.67 20.72
C TYR A 620 5.34 -9.76 20.20
N ASN A 621 5.81 -10.99 19.96
CA ASN A 621 4.96 -12.05 19.40
C ASN A 621 3.88 -12.56 20.37
N LEU A 622 3.92 -12.20 21.66
CA LEU A 622 2.79 -12.35 22.58
C LEU A 622 1.52 -11.64 22.11
N TYR A 623 1.63 -10.65 21.22
CA TYR A 623 0.47 -10.01 20.62
C TYR A 623 -0.43 -11.02 19.88
N ALA A 624 0.16 -12.02 19.22
CA ALA A 624 -0.58 -13.03 18.48
C ALA A 624 -1.37 -13.99 19.39
N ASP A 625 -0.82 -14.40 20.54
CA ASP A 625 -1.54 -15.20 21.55
C ASP A 625 -2.77 -14.46 22.08
N LYS A 626 -2.61 -13.17 22.40
CA LYS A 626 -3.67 -12.27 22.89
C LYS A 626 -4.73 -11.95 21.82
N LEU A 627 -4.31 -11.71 20.57
CA LEU A 627 -5.20 -11.45 19.43
C LEU A 627 -6.07 -12.67 19.09
N LEU A 628 -5.45 -13.86 19.03
CA LEU A 628 -6.10 -15.12 18.70
C LEU A 628 -6.84 -15.75 19.89
N LYS A 629 -6.73 -15.17 21.09
CA LYS A 629 -7.36 -15.65 22.35
C LYS A 629 -7.02 -17.12 22.62
N LEU A 630 -5.76 -17.47 22.37
CA LEU A 630 -5.24 -18.83 22.52
C LEU A 630 -5.03 -19.19 24.00
N ASN A 631 -4.64 -18.21 24.82
CA ASN A 631 -4.30 -18.36 26.24
C ASN A 631 -3.20 -19.41 26.46
N LEU A 632 -2.24 -19.49 25.54
CA LEU A 632 -1.15 -20.45 25.56
C LEU A 632 -0.02 -20.00 26.49
N VAL A 633 0.16 -18.69 26.67
CA VAL A 633 1.21 -18.11 27.51
C VAL A 633 0.61 -17.64 28.84
N PRO A 634 1.13 -18.06 30.02
CA PRO A 634 0.58 -17.65 31.30
C PRO A 634 0.70 -16.14 31.61
N ASP A 635 -0.29 -15.62 32.35
CA ASP A 635 -0.37 -14.21 32.81
C ASP A 635 0.88 -13.75 33.59
N SER A 636 1.61 -14.67 34.21
CA SER A 636 2.88 -14.40 34.87
C SER A 636 3.95 -13.86 33.91
N VAL A 637 4.00 -14.36 32.68
CA VAL A 637 4.94 -13.90 31.64
C VAL A 637 4.57 -12.50 31.15
N TYR A 638 3.26 -12.24 30.95
CA TYR A 638 2.75 -10.90 30.62
C TYR A 638 3.04 -9.89 31.74
N THR A 639 2.90 -10.29 33.00
CA THR A 639 3.19 -9.45 34.19
C THR A 639 4.69 -9.18 34.35
N LEU A 640 5.53 -10.20 34.14
CA LEU A 640 6.98 -10.09 34.15
C LEU A 640 7.45 -9.12 33.06
N LEU A 641 7.01 -9.30 31.82
CA LEU A 641 7.40 -8.45 30.70
C LEU A 641 6.88 -7.01 30.84
N THR A 642 5.69 -6.82 31.39
CA THR A 642 5.21 -5.46 31.74
C THR A 642 6.15 -4.78 32.73
N SER A 643 6.61 -5.50 33.77
CA SER A 643 7.57 -4.99 34.76
C SER A 643 8.96 -4.72 34.15
N PHE A 644 9.41 -5.60 33.25
CA PHE A 644 10.65 -5.43 32.48
C PHE A 644 10.58 -4.20 31.56
N TYR A 645 9.55 -4.07 30.74
CA TYR A 645 9.36 -2.93 29.84
C TYR A 645 9.29 -1.60 30.60
N GLN A 646 8.57 -1.58 31.74
CA GLN A 646 8.49 -0.40 32.61
C GLN A 646 9.86 0.03 33.16
N SER A 647 10.75 -0.93 33.41
CA SER A 647 12.11 -0.70 33.90
C SER A 647 13.05 -0.26 32.77
N SER A 648 13.02 -0.94 31.62
CA SER A 648 13.84 -0.63 30.44
C SER A 648 13.49 0.71 29.79
N ALA A 649 12.23 1.13 29.84
CA ALA A 649 11.82 2.41 29.27
C ALA A 649 12.46 3.63 29.96
N GLY A 650 12.90 3.49 31.22
CA GLY A 650 13.55 4.56 31.98
C GLY A 650 14.93 4.99 31.47
N SER A 651 15.58 4.18 30.61
CA SER A 651 16.92 4.47 30.07
C SER A 651 16.96 4.77 28.56
N MET A 652 15.83 4.63 27.85
CA MET A 652 15.76 4.81 26.40
C MET A 652 14.66 5.82 26.02
N LYS A 653 15.00 6.87 25.27
CA LYS A 653 14.02 7.91 24.93
C LYS A 653 12.99 7.45 23.88
N TYR A 654 13.40 6.65 22.90
CA TYR A 654 12.60 6.43 21.69
C TYR A 654 12.06 5.01 21.52
N GLY A 655 12.46 4.05 22.36
CA GLY A 655 11.86 2.71 22.41
C GLY A 655 12.71 1.72 23.20
N ILE A 656 12.31 0.45 23.21
CA ILE A 656 13.09 -0.66 23.75
C ILE A 656 13.72 -1.42 22.56
N PRO A 657 15.03 -1.73 22.56
CA PRO A 657 15.65 -2.49 21.47
C PRO A 657 15.10 -3.92 21.39
N LEU A 658 15.16 -4.52 20.19
CA LEU A 658 14.65 -5.90 19.98
C LEU A 658 15.43 -6.94 20.81
N SER A 659 16.72 -6.70 21.04
CA SER A 659 17.59 -7.49 21.90
C SER A 659 18.58 -6.58 22.65
N SER A 660 19.21 -7.09 23.72
CA SER A 660 20.28 -6.41 24.44
C SER A 660 21.67 -6.54 23.77
N GLN A 661 21.74 -7.06 22.54
CA GLN A 661 22.99 -7.23 21.78
C GLN A 661 23.50 -5.89 21.21
N PRO A 662 24.78 -5.78 20.77
CA PRO A 662 25.39 -4.48 20.46
C PRO A 662 24.76 -3.71 19.29
N SER A 663 24.06 -4.35 18.35
CA SER A 663 23.30 -3.67 17.28
C SER A 663 21.87 -3.33 17.72
N GLN A 664 21.74 -2.34 18.60
CA GLN A 664 20.45 -1.91 19.15
C GLN A 664 19.60 -1.16 18.10
N ASN A 665 18.70 -1.88 17.44
CA ASN A 665 17.57 -1.35 16.66
C ASN A 665 16.24 -1.70 17.35
N THR A 666 15.18 -1.00 16.98
CA THR A 666 13.78 -1.36 17.28
C THR A 666 12.87 -0.99 16.12
N SER A 667 11.61 -1.45 16.16
CA SER A 667 10.61 -1.15 15.14
C SER A 667 9.29 -0.68 15.75
N THR A 668 8.65 0.32 15.13
CA THR A 668 7.42 0.96 15.64
C THR A 668 6.28 -0.04 15.86
N ASN A 669 6.09 -0.97 14.92
CA ASN A 669 5.10 -2.04 14.99
C ASN A 669 5.39 -3.03 16.13
N TRP A 670 6.66 -3.36 16.40
CA TRP A 670 7.03 -4.27 17.49
C TRP A 670 6.90 -3.61 18.87
N MET A 671 7.23 -2.32 18.97
CA MET A 671 6.91 -1.50 20.14
C MET A 671 5.39 -1.45 20.41
N MET A 672 4.56 -1.31 19.38
CA MET A 672 3.10 -1.26 19.53
C MET A 672 2.46 -2.62 19.81
N PHE A 673 3.01 -3.71 19.29
CA PHE A 673 2.65 -5.08 19.69
C PHE A 673 2.98 -5.31 21.17
N ALA A 674 4.17 -4.90 21.63
CA ALA A 674 4.57 -4.98 23.04
C ALA A 674 3.71 -4.08 23.96
N ALA A 675 3.35 -2.87 23.53
CA ALA A 675 2.40 -2.02 24.24
C ALA A 675 1.04 -2.72 24.40
N SER A 676 0.58 -3.40 23.35
CA SER A 676 -0.69 -4.14 23.32
C SER A 676 -0.73 -5.37 24.24
N THR A 677 0.42 -5.92 24.63
CA THR A 677 0.50 -7.09 25.52
C THR A 677 0.62 -6.73 26.99
N THR A 678 0.97 -5.48 27.35
CA THR A 678 1.08 -5.04 28.74
C THR A 678 -0.18 -5.29 29.59
N THR A 679 0.03 -5.47 30.90
CA THR A 679 -1.04 -5.72 31.89
C THR A 679 -1.56 -4.45 32.57
N ASN A 680 -0.99 -3.28 32.29
CA ASN A 680 -1.44 -1.99 32.83
C ASN A 680 -1.25 -0.83 31.84
N ASN A 681 -2.11 0.19 31.94
CA ASN A 681 -2.09 1.35 31.02
C ASN A 681 -0.84 2.23 31.17
N ALA A 682 -0.24 2.36 32.35
CA ALA A 682 0.93 3.23 32.52
C ALA A 682 2.13 2.76 31.69
N THR A 683 2.41 1.44 31.70
CA THR A 683 3.47 0.86 30.87
C THR A 683 3.12 0.91 29.38
N ARG A 684 1.84 0.65 29.01
CA ARG A 684 1.32 0.84 27.64
C ARG A 684 1.61 2.25 27.12
N ASP A 685 1.25 3.27 27.91
CA ASP A 685 1.30 4.67 27.50
C ASP A 685 2.72 5.24 27.49
N VAL A 686 3.64 4.65 28.26
CA VAL A 686 5.09 4.89 28.14
C VAL A 686 5.64 4.36 26.81
N LEU A 687 5.27 3.13 26.40
CA LEU A 687 5.71 2.54 25.13
C LEU A 687 5.13 3.30 23.92
N ILE A 688 3.85 3.70 23.97
CA ILE A 688 3.23 4.61 22.98
C ILE A 688 3.99 5.95 22.96
N SER A 689 4.29 6.51 24.13
CA SER A 689 5.00 7.79 24.24
C SER A 689 6.38 7.74 23.59
N GLN A 690 7.14 6.66 23.75
CA GLN A 690 8.45 6.50 23.11
C GLN A 690 8.36 6.51 21.56
N VAL A 691 7.37 5.82 20.99
CA VAL A 691 7.11 5.83 19.53
C VAL A 691 6.64 7.21 19.05
N TYR A 692 5.86 7.93 19.86
CA TYR A 692 5.49 9.32 19.58
C TYR A 692 6.71 10.25 19.62
N GLU A 693 7.56 10.16 20.65
CA GLU A 693 8.80 10.97 20.74
C GLU A 693 9.72 10.73 19.54
N TYR A 694 9.71 9.53 18.95
CA TYR A 694 10.42 9.21 17.73
C TYR A 694 9.80 9.93 16.51
N ALA A 695 8.48 9.85 16.35
CA ALA A 695 7.75 10.52 15.28
C ALA A 695 7.90 12.06 15.34
N SER A 696 7.73 12.66 16.52
CA SER A 696 7.84 14.11 16.75
C SER A 696 9.28 14.59 16.98
N SER A 697 10.29 13.72 16.88
CA SER A 697 11.70 14.02 17.17
C SER A 697 12.30 15.13 16.31
N SER A 698 11.74 15.35 15.10
CA SER A 698 12.33 16.17 14.04
C SER A 698 13.75 15.73 13.61
N LEU A 699 14.23 14.55 14.04
CA LEU A 699 15.57 14.02 13.68
C LEU A 699 15.62 13.34 12.31
N ASN A 700 14.45 13.11 11.71
CA ASN A 700 14.27 12.35 10.48
C ASN A 700 13.51 13.22 9.48
N ASN A 701 13.91 13.24 8.21
CA ASN A 701 13.34 14.12 7.18
C ASN A 701 12.65 13.36 6.02
N ALA A 702 12.23 12.11 6.26
CA ALA A 702 11.69 11.17 5.29
C ALA A 702 10.46 10.42 5.86
N PRO A 703 9.59 9.82 5.03
CA PRO A 703 8.35 9.17 5.45
C PRO A 703 8.54 8.16 6.58
N PHE A 704 7.61 8.14 7.53
CA PHE A 704 7.81 7.59 8.87
C PHE A 704 8.31 6.14 8.84
N SER A 705 9.60 5.97 9.15
CA SER A 705 10.28 4.68 9.07
C SER A 705 9.77 3.75 10.17
N SER A 706 9.51 2.49 9.83
CA SER A 706 9.20 1.47 10.85
C SER A 706 10.44 1.17 11.71
N LEU A 707 11.60 0.99 11.08
CA LEU A 707 12.87 0.61 11.73
C LEU A 707 13.72 1.84 12.12
N TYR A 708 14.21 1.86 13.36
CA TYR A 708 15.02 2.96 13.91
C TYR A 708 15.89 2.55 15.12
N ASN A 709 16.82 3.42 15.51
CA ASN A 709 17.63 3.24 16.73
C ASN A 709 16.90 3.84 17.97
N PRO A 710 16.61 3.06 19.02
CA PRO A 710 15.84 3.49 20.20
C PRO A 710 16.55 4.51 21.10
N SER A 711 17.87 4.61 20.99
CA SER A 711 18.71 5.48 21.82
C SER A 711 18.85 6.88 21.20
N THR A 712 19.01 6.96 19.89
CA THR A 712 19.19 8.23 19.15
C THR A 712 17.90 8.76 18.52
N GLY A 713 16.90 7.92 18.25
CA GLY A 713 15.68 8.32 17.54
C GLY A 713 15.90 8.52 16.04
N VAL A 714 16.99 7.97 15.51
CA VAL A 714 17.38 8.07 14.09
C VAL A 714 16.95 6.80 13.36
N GLY A 715 16.17 6.95 12.29
CA GLY A 715 15.80 5.87 11.39
C GLY A 715 17.00 5.34 10.60
N SER A 716 16.96 4.05 10.21
CA SER A 716 18.00 3.42 9.38
C SER A 716 18.25 4.19 8.08
N SER A 717 17.17 4.79 7.56
CA SER A 717 17.11 5.77 6.47
C SER A 717 18.19 6.86 6.50
N SER A 718 18.64 7.30 7.67
CA SER A 718 19.60 8.39 7.86
C SER A 718 21.06 7.93 7.84
N GLN A 719 21.33 6.62 7.90
CA GLN A 719 22.68 6.04 7.88
C GLN A 719 22.96 5.21 6.61
N GLY A 720 22.28 5.55 5.51
CA GLY A 720 22.56 4.99 4.17
C GLY A 720 21.95 3.62 3.89
N THR A 721 21.16 3.04 4.82
CA THR A 721 20.31 1.88 4.53
C THR A 721 18.88 2.36 4.27
N GLY A 722 18.30 1.97 3.14
CA GLY A 722 17.02 2.53 2.67
C GLY A 722 15.78 2.12 3.47
N SER A 723 15.95 1.24 4.46
CA SER A 723 14.86 0.45 5.04
C SER A 723 13.86 1.25 5.88
N GLY A 724 12.65 0.70 6.01
CA GLY A 724 11.54 1.16 6.83
C GLY A 724 10.75 2.36 6.28
N ARG A 725 11.35 3.17 5.41
CA ARG A 725 10.74 4.35 4.76
C ARG A 725 9.38 4.01 4.13
N ALA A 726 8.34 4.76 4.49
CA ALA A 726 6.97 4.58 3.99
C ALA A 726 6.37 3.16 4.11
N SER A 727 6.93 2.29 4.95
CA SER A 727 6.52 0.88 5.01
C SER A 727 5.10 0.68 5.53
N PRO A 728 4.29 -0.22 4.92
CA PRO A 728 2.99 -0.63 5.46
C PRO A 728 3.08 -1.39 6.78
N ALA A 729 4.29 -1.79 7.22
CA ALA A 729 4.52 -2.34 8.56
C ALA A 729 3.98 -1.43 9.69
N GLN A 730 3.84 -0.12 9.46
CA GLN A 730 3.16 0.80 10.38
C GLN A 730 1.70 0.41 10.71
N GLY A 731 1.08 -0.52 9.99
CA GLY A 731 -0.22 -1.09 10.35
C GLY A 731 -0.22 -1.75 11.73
N GLY A 732 0.96 -2.10 12.26
CA GLY A 732 1.11 -2.58 13.64
C GLY A 732 0.80 -1.54 14.71
N LEU A 733 0.71 -0.24 14.37
CA LEU A 733 0.17 0.78 15.28
C LEU A 733 -1.30 0.50 15.62
N PHE A 734 -2.07 -0.09 14.71
CA PHE A 734 -3.48 -0.42 14.95
C PHE A 734 -3.68 -1.62 15.89
N ALA A 735 -2.61 -2.22 16.43
CA ALA A 735 -2.66 -3.38 17.34
C ALA A 735 -3.64 -3.22 18.52
N LEU A 736 -3.67 -2.05 19.18
CA LEU A 736 -4.60 -1.80 20.29
C LEU A 736 -6.06 -1.77 19.85
N LEU A 737 -6.36 -1.13 18.71
CA LEU A 737 -7.71 -1.11 18.13
C LEU A 737 -8.13 -2.49 17.63
N ALA A 738 -7.20 -3.26 17.05
CA ALA A 738 -7.45 -4.62 16.56
C ALA A 738 -7.82 -5.60 17.70
N LEU A 739 -7.20 -5.49 18.88
CA LEU A 739 -7.62 -6.26 20.07
C LEU A 739 -9.04 -5.92 20.54
N GLY A 740 -9.53 -4.71 20.24
CA GLY A 740 -10.91 -4.29 20.51
C GLY A 740 -11.94 -4.84 19.53
N THR A 741 -11.53 -5.50 18.44
CA THR A 741 -12.47 -6.01 17.43
C THR A 741 -13.23 -7.25 17.90
N THR A 742 -14.50 -7.37 17.49
CA THR A 742 -15.36 -8.49 17.86
C THR A 742 -15.00 -9.74 17.07
N SER A 743 -14.46 -10.75 17.77
CA SER A 743 -14.29 -12.10 17.22
C SER A 743 -15.65 -12.74 16.96
N LYS A 744 -15.87 -13.23 15.74
CA LYS A 744 -17.06 -13.94 15.29
C LYS A 744 -16.82 -15.45 15.29
N SER A 745 -17.90 -16.23 15.28
CA SER A 745 -17.84 -17.66 14.94
C SER A 745 -17.34 -17.82 13.49
N ILE A 746 -16.38 -18.72 13.28
CA ILE A 746 -15.86 -19.04 11.95
C ILE A 746 -16.89 -19.91 11.22
N ASN A 747 -17.41 -19.44 10.10
CA ASN A 747 -18.31 -20.21 9.25
C ASN A 747 -17.51 -20.77 8.08
N LEU A 748 -17.33 -22.10 8.03
CA LEU A 748 -17.02 -22.74 6.76
C LEU A 748 -18.28 -22.66 5.90
N ALA A 749 -18.23 -21.96 4.77
CA ALA A 749 -19.28 -22.09 3.78
C ALA A 749 -19.27 -23.56 3.28
N PRO A 750 -20.42 -24.27 3.23
CA PRO A 750 -20.43 -25.61 2.65
C PRO A 750 -20.01 -25.49 1.19
N VAL A 751 -18.84 -26.06 0.86
CA VAL A 751 -18.29 -26.02 -0.50
C VAL A 751 -19.38 -26.48 -1.45
N SER A 752 -19.73 -25.62 -2.42
CA SER A 752 -20.77 -25.89 -3.39
C SER A 752 -20.26 -26.93 -4.40
N SER A 753 -20.20 -28.18 -3.93
CA SER A 753 -20.00 -29.35 -4.76
C SER A 753 -21.01 -29.28 -5.90
N GLY A 754 -20.50 -29.14 -7.13
CA GLY A 754 -21.30 -29.09 -8.35
C GLY A 754 -21.92 -30.46 -8.61
N SER A 755 -22.96 -30.79 -7.84
CA SER A 755 -23.72 -32.03 -7.98
C SER A 755 -24.57 -31.97 -9.24
N SER A 756 -23.91 -32.20 -10.37
CA SER A 756 -24.52 -32.68 -11.61
C SER A 756 -25.15 -34.06 -11.36
N THR A 757 -26.25 -34.06 -10.62
CA THR A 757 -26.98 -35.25 -10.20
C THR A 757 -27.42 -36.00 -11.45
N PRO A 758 -26.86 -37.18 -11.77
CA PRO A 758 -27.21 -37.88 -12.99
C PRO A 758 -28.65 -38.39 -12.86
N THR A 759 -29.54 -37.97 -13.76
CA THR A 759 -30.89 -38.53 -13.85
C THR A 759 -30.79 -40.04 -14.09
N SER A 760 -31.25 -40.83 -13.14
CA SER A 760 -30.92 -42.25 -13.03
C SER A 760 -31.62 -43.13 -14.08
N SER A 761 -30.94 -43.36 -15.21
CA SER A 761 -31.27 -44.48 -16.10
C SER A 761 -30.89 -45.80 -15.41
N LYS A 762 -31.89 -46.63 -15.11
CA LYS A 762 -31.67 -47.92 -14.43
C LYS A 762 -30.94 -48.90 -15.35
N ILE A 763 -29.64 -49.11 -15.11
CA ILE A 763 -28.87 -50.20 -15.73
C ILE A 763 -29.35 -51.54 -15.16
N SER A 764 -29.58 -52.53 -16.02
CA SER A 764 -30.10 -53.84 -15.58
C SER A 764 -28.99 -54.72 -14.95
N PRO A 765 -29.33 -55.62 -14.00
CA PRO A 765 -28.34 -56.47 -13.33
C PRO A 765 -27.49 -57.36 -14.26
N GLY A 766 -27.99 -57.66 -15.46
CA GLY A 766 -27.28 -58.48 -16.45
C GLY A 766 -25.98 -57.85 -16.96
N VAL A 767 -25.88 -56.51 -16.99
CA VAL A 767 -24.67 -55.81 -17.46
C VAL A 767 -23.50 -56.01 -16.48
N ILE A 768 -23.79 -55.94 -15.17
CA ILE A 768 -22.78 -56.09 -14.12
C ILE A 768 -22.21 -57.53 -14.10
N ALA A 769 -23.08 -58.53 -14.28
CA ALA A 769 -22.65 -59.93 -14.41
C ALA A 769 -21.75 -60.16 -15.64
N GLY A 770 -22.08 -59.55 -16.79
CA GLY A 770 -21.30 -59.69 -18.03
C GLY A 770 -19.87 -59.17 -17.92
N VAL A 771 -19.67 -58.01 -17.29
CA VAL A 771 -18.34 -57.38 -17.17
C VAL A 771 -17.39 -58.21 -16.28
N VAL A 772 -17.89 -58.76 -15.17
CA VAL A 772 -17.07 -59.60 -14.27
C VAL A 772 -16.64 -60.90 -14.96
N ILE A 773 -17.55 -61.54 -15.70
CA ILE A 773 -17.23 -62.77 -16.46
C ILE A 773 -16.20 -62.47 -17.56
N ALA A 774 -16.34 -61.34 -18.28
CA ALA A 774 -15.38 -60.92 -19.30
C ALA A 774 -13.99 -60.63 -18.73
N ALA A 775 -13.89 -59.99 -17.56
CA ALA A 775 -12.62 -59.72 -16.89
C ALA A 775 -11.91 -61.01 -16.45
N ILE A 776 -12.65 -61.97 -15.88
CA ILE A 776 -12.09 -63.28 -15.49
C ILE A 776 -11.64 -64.08 -16.72
N ALA A 777 -12.41 -64.06 -17.82
CA ALA A 777 -12.02 -64.69 -19.07
C ALA A 777 -10.74 -64.07 -19.68
N ALA A 778 -10.62 -62.74 -19.66
CA ALA A 778 -9.41 -62.05 -20.13
C ALA A 778 -8.17 -62.41 -19.30
N LEU A 779 -8.32 -62.54 -17.97
CA LEU A 779 -7.25 -62.97 -17.07
C LEU A 779 -6.83 -64.43 -17.34
N ALA A 780 -7.79 -65.33 -17.56
CA ALA A 780 -7.50 -66.71 -17.93
C ALA A 780 -6.76 -66.81 -19.28
N CYS A 781 -7.20 -66.04 -20.29
CA CYS A 781 -6.54 -65.98 -21.58
C CYS A 781 -5.11 -65.43 -21.51
N SER A 782 -4.83 -64.42 -20.69
CA SER A 782 -3.47 -63.87 -20.54
C SER A 782 -2.53 -64.85 -19.83
N ILE A 783 -3.01 -65.60 -18.83
CA ILE A 783 -2.26 -66.70 -18.19
C ILE A 783 -1.93 -67.81 -19.21
N VAL A 784 -2.91 -68.26 -20.00
CA VAL A 784 -2.69 -69.27 -21.05
C VAL A 784 -1.68 -68.78 -22.10
N LEU A 785 -1.79 -67.52 -22.53
CA LEU A 785 -0.83 -66.92 -23.47
C LEU A 785 0.58 -66.85 -22.87
N GLY A 786 0.71 -66.51 -21.59
CA GLY A 786 1.97 -66.55 -20.84
C GLY A 786 2.60 -67.95 -20.81
N ILE A 787 1.80 -68.99 -20.56
CA ILE A 787 2.25 -70.40 -20.59
C ILE A 787 2.70 -70.82 -22.01
N ILE A 788 1.99 -70.39 -23.06
CA ILE A 788 2.37 -70.64 -24.46
C ILE A 788 3.69 -69.94 -24.82
N ILE A 789 3.87 -68.68 -24.42
CA ILE A 789 5.11 -67.93 -24.62
C ILE A 789 6.28 -68.56 -23.84
N PHE A 790 6.05 -69.00 -22.61
CA PHE A 790 7.05 -69.70 -21.79
C PHE A 790 7.46 -71.04 -22.42
N ARG A 791 6.50 -71.86 -22.87
CA ARG A 791 6.77 -73.12 -23.59
C ARG A 791 7.51 -72.89 -24.91
N ARG A 792 7.15 -71.87 -25.70
CA ARG A 792 7.89 -71.49 -26.92
C ARG A 792 9.31 -70.99 -26.63
N ARG A 793 9.51 -70.21 -25.57
CA ARG A 793 10.85 -69.77 -25.12
C ARG A 793 11.71 -70.93 -24.63
N ARG A 794 11.11 -71.94 -23.99
CA ARG A 794 11.80 -73.17 -23.60
C ARG A 794 12.24 -73.99 -24.81
N HIS A 795 11.34 -74.25 -25.76
CA HIS A 795 11.67 -74.98 -27.00
C HIS A 795 12.83 -74.33 -27.77
N ARG A 796 12.79 -72.99 -27.95
CA ARG A 796 13.90 -72.27 -28.59
C ARG A 796 15.24 -72.36 -27.85
N ARG A 797 15.26 -72.49 -26.52
CA ARG A 797 16.50 -72.72 -25.77
C ARG A 797 17.05 -74.13 -26.00
N GLU A 798 16.18 -75.12 -26.06
CA GLU A 798 16.52 -76.52 -26.34
C GLU A 798 16.95 -76.73 -27.82
N GLU A 799 16.48 -75.87 -28.74
CA GLU A 799 16.96 -75.77 -30.13
C GLU A 799 18.33 -75.07 -30.24
N LEU A 800 18.51 -73.89 -29.64
CA LEU A 800 19.77 -73.15 -29.66
C LEU A 800 20.95 -73.92 -29.02
N GLN A 801 20.68 -74.75 -28.01
CA GLN A 801 21.68 -75.65 -27.42
C GLN A 801 22.09 -76.83 -28.33
N ARG A 802 21.34 -77.10 -29.41
CA ARG A 802 21.74 -78.09 -30.44
C ARG A 802 22.56 -77.45 -31.56
N GLU A 803 22.38 -76.15 -31.82
CA GLU A 803 23.11 -75.43 -32.87
C GLU A 803 24.49 -74.91 -32.43
N SER A 804 24.70 -74.61 -31.14
CA SER A 804 26.02 -74.19 -30.64
C SER A 804 27.07 -75.30 -30.58
N GLY A 805 26.75 -76.53 -31.01
CA GLY A 805 27.64 -77.70 -30.96
C GLY A 805 28.70 -77.75 -32.07
N ARG A 806 28.74 -76.81 -33.02
CA ARG A 806 29.69 -76.79 -34.15
C ARG A 806 30.13 -75.38 -34.58
N ARG A 807 31.18 -74.83 -33.96
CA ARG A 807 32.33 -74.12 -34.59
C ARG A 807 33.23 -73.44 -33.54
N THR A 808 34.50 -73.29 -33.89
CA THR A 808 35.57 -72.59 -33.13
C THR A 808 36.49 -71.86 -34.16
N PRO A 809 37.50 -71.06 -33.76
CA PRO A 809 37.29 -69.76 -33.10
C PRO A 809 38.20 -68.63 -33.66
N GLN A 810 37.87 -67.34 -33.43
CA GLN A 810 38.82 -66.21 -33.47
C GLN A 810 38.18 -64.89 -32.97
N GLY A 811 38.95 -63.97 -32.36
CA GLY A 811 38.62 -62.52 -32.40
C GLY A 811 38.22 -61.74 -31.14
N ILE A 812 38.96 -61.84 -30.03
CA ILE A 812 39.40 -60.71 -29.14
C ILE A 812 38.37 -59.60 -28.73
N LEU A 813 37.98 -59.63 -27.43
CA LEU A 813 37.96 -58.56 -26.38
C LEU A 813 37.42 -57.12 -26.69
N ALA A 814 36.86 -56.36 -25.74
CA ALA A 814 36.82 -56.47 -24.26
C ALA A 814 35.46 -56.06 -23.64
N GLU A 815 35.32 -56.24 -22.32
CA GLU A 815 34.07 -56.12 -21.55
C GLU A 815 33.75 -54.73 -20.98
N ALA A 816 32.53 -54.59 -20.45
CA ALA A 816 32.07 -53.44 -19.66
C ALA A 816 31.71 -53.85 -18.21
N GLN A 817 31.43 -52.83 -17.39
CA GLN A 817 31.09 -52.85 -15.95
C GLN A 817 30.31 -54.07 -15.40
N THR A 818 30.54 -54.38 -14.11
CA THR A 818 29.52 -54.95 -13.21
C THR A 818 29.83 -54.60 -11.74
N VAL A 819 28.90 -54.86 -10.83
CA VAL A 819 28.75 -54.15 -9.54
C VAL A 819 28.36 -55.09 -8.39
N GLU A 820 28.94 -54.85 -7.19
CA GLU A 820 28.49 -55.30 -5.85
C GLU A 820 28.42 -56.81 -5.51
N PRO A 821 28.05 -57.21 -4.26
CA PRO A 821 28.41 -56.66 -2.94
C PRO A 821 28.83 -57.76 -1.93
N ASN A 822 29.37 -57.44 -0.72
CA ASN A 822 29.05 -58.22 0.51
C ASN A 822 29.51 -57.72 1.92
N TRP A 823 28.68 -58.09 2.91
CA TRP A 823 28.76 -58.27 4.39
C TRP A 823 29.62 -57.44 5.40
N LEU A 824 28.88 -56.88 6.39
CA LEU A 824 28.97 -57.03 7.88
C LEU A 824 29.99 -56.28 8.80
N LEU A 825 29.35 -55.55 9.75
CA LEU A 825 29.56 -55.48 11.22
C LEU A 825 30.75 -54.74 11.89
N SER A 826 30.40 -54.20 13.07
CA SER A 826 31.18 -53.82 14.26
C SER A 826 31.80 -52.40 14.37
N GLN A 827 31.63 -51.83 15.57
CA GLN A 827 32.31 -50.67 16.16
C GLN A 827 33.31 -51.20 17.24
N PRO A 828 33.96 -50.39 18.11
CA PRO A 828 34.17 -48.92 18.14
C PRO A 828 35.66 -48.53 18.43
N LEU A 829 35.88 -47.29 18.88
CA LEU A 829 36.93 -46.80 19.81
C LEU A 829 38.17 -46.01 19.29
N THR A 830 38.27 -44.79 19.83
CA THR A 830 39.45 -44.08 20.38
C THR A 830 40.69 -43.75 19.53
N GLY A 831 40.97 -42.44 19.43
CA GLY A 831 42.15 -41.85 20.09
C GLY A 831 43.26 -41.27 19.21
N GLY A 832 44.00 -40.28 19.74
CA GLY A 832 45.39 -40.00 19.32
C GLY A 832 45.67 -38.76 18.47
N THR A 833 45.53 -37.58 19.06
CA THR A 833 46.43 -36.40 18.90
C THR A 833 47.70 -36.52 18.01
N ASN A 834 47.88 -35.65 17.02
CA ASN A 834 48.93 -34.59 16.99
C ASN A 834 49.32 -34.03 15.59
N ASN A 835 49.25 -32.70 15.47
CA ASN A 835 50.18 -31.77 14.80
C ASN A 835 50.86 -32.08 13.44
N ALA A 836 50.37 -31.33 12.43
CA ALA A 836 51.18 -30.44 11.56
C ALA A 836 51.98 -31.10 10.38
N PRO A 837 52.64 -30.32 9.49
CA PRO A 837 51.90 -29.83 8.31
C PRO A 837 52.64 -29.93 6.96
N ASN A 838 51.93 -30.35 5.91
CA ASN A 838 52.20 -30.17 4.47
C ASN A 838 51.09 -30.94 3.69
N SER A 839 50.78 -30.73 2.41
CA SER A 839 50.85 -29.58 1.48
C SER A 839 50.16 -30.03 0.17
N ASN A 840 50.06 -29.13 -0.83
CA ASN A 840 49.73 -29.42 -2.24
C ASN A 840 48.28 -29.87 -2.61
N THR A 841 47.71 -29.07 -3.51
CA THR A 841 46.93 -29.46 -4.72
C THR A 841 45.72 -30.40 -4.60
N ASN A 842 44.54 -29.84 -4.86
CA ASN A 842 43.66 -30.32 -5.94
C ASN A 842 42.98 -29.08 -6.58
N SER A 843 43.04 -28.86 -7.89
CA SER A 843 42.37 -29.59 -9.00
C SER A 843 40.90 -29.17 -9.14
N ALA A 844 40.57 -28.46 -10.22
CA ALA A 844 39.29 -27.81 -10.43
C ALA A 844 38.37 -28.57 -11.38
N SER A 845 37.05 -28.47 -11.16
CA SER A 845 35.98 -28.48 -12.18
C SER A 845 34.61 -28.49 -11.49
N ASN A 846 33.50 -28.02 -12.07
CA ASN A 846 33.29 -27.01 -13.12
C ASN A 846 31.83 -26.57 -13.02
N LEU A 847 31.53 -25.26 -13.01
CA LEU A 847 30.19 -24.75 -13.30
C LEU A 847 30.27 -23.56 -14.26
N VAL A 848 29.29 -23.46 -15.14
CA VAL A 848 29.34 -22.62 -16.34
C VAL A 848 28.57 -21.33 -16.13
N ALA A 849 29.27 -20.20 -16.14
CA ALA A 849 28.65 -18.88 -16.31
C ALA A 849 28.57 -18.55 -17.81
N TYR A 850 27.36 -18.27 -18.31
CA TYR A 850 27.22 -17.67 -19.64
C TYR A 850 27.50 -16.16 -19.57
N ARG A 851 27.95 -15.58 -20.68
CA ARG A 851 28.49 -14.21 -20.71
C ARG A 851 27.39 -13.15 -20.79
N ASP A 852 27.57 -12.10 -20.00
CA ASP A 852 27.29 -10.74 -20.46
C ASP A 852 28.59 -10.08 -20.97
N ASN A 853 28.52 -9.13 -21.90
CA ASN A 853 29.72 -8.74 -22.68
C ASN A 853 29.64 -7.35 -23.34
N ALA A 854 30.30 -6.32 -22.77
CA ALA A 854 31.10 -5.32 -23.53
C ALA A 854 31.74 -4.20 -22.66
N ASN A 855 33.06 -4.30 -22.45
CA ASN A 855 34.04 -3.23 -22.70
C ASN A 855 33.80 -1.78 -22.21
N TYR A 856 34.49 -1.40 -21.13
CA TYR A 856 35.23 -0.13 -21.08
C TYR A 856 36.75 -0.42 -20.99
N ARG A 857 37.58 0.47 -21.54
CA ARG A 857 39.05 0.27 -21.66
C ARG A 857 39.82 0.81 -20.44
N HIS A 858 40.96 0.18 -20.14
CA HIS A 858 42.03 0.71 -19.27
C HIS A 858 42.61 2.03 -19.84
N ALA A 859 43.40 2.86 -19.15
CA ALA A 859 44.49 2.58 -18.18
C ALA A 859 44.95 3.90 -17.47
N PRO A 860 46.00 3.93 -16.62
CA PRO A 860 46.29 3.16 -15.38
C PRO A 860 46.68 4.12 -14.18
N PRO A 861 47.35 3.70 -13.07
CA PRO A 861 47.25 4.38 -11.75
C PRO A 861 48.53 5.05 -11.18
N VAL A 862 48.37 5.77 -10.06
CA VAL A 862 49.44 6.15 -9.09
C VAL A 862 48.95 5.93 -7.64
N THR A 863 49.88 5.76 -6.69
CA THR A 863 49.71 5.16 -5.35
C THR A 863 49.22 6.06 -4.21
N GLN A 864 48.75 5.41 -3.13
CA GLN A 864 48.48 5.99 -1.82
C GLN A 864 49.75 6.53 -1.11
N THR A 865 49.57 7.55 -0.26
CA THR A 865 50.23 7.62 1.06
C THR A 865 49.26 8.26 2.07
N SER A 866 49.41 7.96 3.35
CA SER A 866 48.58 8.44 4.45
C SER A 866 49.11 9.72 5.11
N MET A 867 48.24 10.43 5.85
CA MET A 867 48.55 10.93 7.21
C MET A 867 47.27 11.35 7.93
N SER A 868 47.30 11.33 9.27
CA SER A 868 46.25 11.85 10.14
C SER A 868 46.65 13.21 10.71
N MET A 869 45.68 14.06 11.08
CA MET A 869 45.71 14.66 12.41
C MET A 869 44.36 15.25 12.86
N SER A 870 44.36 15.63 14.14
CA SER A 870 43.24 15.88 15.02
C SER A 870 42.99 17.36 15.31
N HIS A 871 41.78 17.63 15.83
CA HIS A 871 41.39 18.79 16.65
C HIS A 871 40.97 20.11 15.94
N ALA A 872 40.18 20.87 16.71
CA ALA A 872 39.48 22.11 16.38
C ALA A 872 40.02 23.25 17.31
N PRO A 873 39.37 24.40 17.57
CA PRO A 873 38.11 24.97 17.04
C PRO A 873 38.20 26.48 16.68
N SER A 874 37.04 27.18 16.66
CA SER A 874 36.87 28.65 16.70
C SER A 874 37.09 29.42 15.37
N SER A 875 36.57 30.64 15.17
CA SER A 875 35.33 31.29 15.65
C SER A 875 35.09 32.63 14.93
N SER A 876 33.83 33.11 14.89
CA SER A 876 33.46 34.50 14.50
C SER A 876 33.73 34.88 13.03
N SER A 877 33.30 36.04 12.50
CA SER A 877 32.01 36.76 12.55
C SER A 877 32.02 37.88 11.51
N ARG A 878 30.86 38.52 11.23
CA ARG A 878 30.71 39.82 10.52
C ARG A 878 31.13 39.81 9.02
N SER A 879 30.17 39.83 8.09
CA SER A 879 29.41 41.01 7.59
C SER A 879 30.22 41.92 6.66
N LEU A 880 29.78 42.04 5.41
CA LEU A 880 30.20 43.08 4.46
C LEU A 880 28.97 43.70 3.79
N SER A 881 29.10 44.96 3.41
CA SER A 881 28.03 45.81 2.87
C SER A 881 28.53 46.63 1.69
N ALA A 882 27.70 46.72 0.66
CA ALA A 882 27.56 47.82 -0.31
C ALA A 882 28.78 48.31 -1.12
N ASP A 883 28.54 48.42 -2.44
CA ASP A 883 29.06 49.39 -3.42
C ASP A 883 30.57 49.41 -3.77
N TRP A 884 30.87 49.52 -5.08
CA TRP A 884 31.16 50.82 -5.72
C TRP A 884 31.11 50.73 -7.27
N THR A 885 31.31 51.87 -7.96
CA THR A 885 30.72 52.26 -9.26
C THR A 885 31.51 51.89 -10.54
N ALA A 886 31.00 52.37 -11.70
CA ALA A 886 31.32 51.99 -13.09
C ALA A 886 32.43 52.82 -13.81
N ASP A 887 32.36 52.83 -15.16
CA ASP A 887 33.18 53.53 -16.21
C ASP A 887 34.57 52.96 -16.55
N SER A 888 35.06 52.98 -17.81
CA SER A 888 34.51 53.26 -19.17
C SER A 888 35.53 52.74 -20.25
N LEU A 889 35.29 52.55 -21.57
CA LEU A 889 35.00 53.50 -22.69
C LEU A 889 34.88 52.77 -24.08
N PHE A 890 34.21 53.42 -25.07
CA PHE A 890 34.36 53.35 -26.57
C PHE A 890 34.13 52.00 -27.34
N THR A 891 33.58 51.94 -28.58
CA THR A 891 33.14 52.94 -29.61
C THR A 891 31.92 52.47 -30.46
N ASP A 892 31.08 53.44 -30.86
CA ASP A 892 30.25 53.65 -32.09
C ASP A 892 30.38 52.76 -33.37
N ALA A 893 29.43 52.70 -34.35
CA ALA A 893 28.10 53.33 -34.55
C ALA A 893 27.23 52.74 -35.73
N THR A 894 25.96 53.18 -35.81
CA THR A 894 25.06 53.35 -37.01
C THR A 894 24.23 52.20 -37.65
N ALA A 895 23.08 52.60 -38.23
CA ALA A 895 22.12 51.91 -39.12
C ALA A 895 21.19 52.98 -39.78
N PRO A 896 20.19 52.71 -40.66
CA PRO A 896 19.84 51.57 -41.55
C PRO A 896 19.76 52.10 -43.05
N PRO A 897 18.70 52.01 -43.93
CA PRO A 897 17.58 51.05 -44.14
C PRO A 897 17.45 50.40 -45.60
N PRO A 898 16.62 50.80 -46.61
CA PRO A 898 16.02 49.84 -47.59
C PRO A 898 16.03 50.30 -49.10
N PRO A 899 15.08 49.94 -50.01
CA PRO A 899 14.60 48.62 -50.52
C PRO A 899 14.73 48.45 -52.07
N ARG A 900 14.51 47.24 -52.64
CA ARG A 900 13.79 47.04 -53.94
C ARG A 900 13.49 45.60 -54.42
N THR A 901 12.21 45.36 -54.77
CA THR A 901 11.62 44.59 -55.90
C THR A 901 12.35 43.42 -56.60
N GLY A 902 11.62 42.30 -56.77
CA GLY A 902 11.81 41.29 -57.84
C GLY A 902 10.54 40.44 -58.04
N ARG A 903 10.17 40.08 -59.29
CA ARG A 903 8.91 39.38 -59.64
C ARG A 903 9.02 38.53 -60.92
N LEU A 904 8.46 37.32 -60.89
CA LEU A 904 7.98 36.46 -62.01
C LEU A 904 6.82 35.62 -61.39
N ASP A 905 5.54 35.76 -61.74
CA ASP A 905 4.80 35.29 -62.94
C ASP A 905 4.86 33.75 -63.10
N SER A 906 3.77 32.98 -63.31
CA SER A 906 2.48 33.15 -64.05
C SER A 906 1.21 32.71 -63.24
N LYS A 907 0.02 33.35 -63.34
CA LYS A 907 -1.13 33.18 -64.30
C LYS A 907 -1.69 31.75 -64.46
N SER A 908 -3.00 31.46 -64.62
CA SER A 908 -4.34 32.13 -64.48
C SER A 908 -5.43 31.07 -64.84
N ALA A 909 -6.76 31.12 -64.60
CA ALA A 909 -7.81 32.10 -64.19
C ALA A 909 -8.81 31.39 -63.18
N ARG A 910 -9.97 31.87 -62.66
CA ARG A 910 -11.13 32.75 -63.04
C ARG A 910 -12.11 32.11 -64.05
N ILE A 911 -13.43 32.02 -63.81
CA ILE A 911 -14.45 33.11 -63.68
C ILE A 911 -15.72 32.66 -62.89
N ASP A 912 -16.20 33.54 -61.98
CA ASP A 912 -17.58 34.04 -61.62
C ASP A 912 -18.82 33.09 -61.63
N ALA A 913 -20.01 33.36 -61.02
CA ALA A 913 -20.60 34.60 -60.47
C ALA A 913 -21.74 34.41 -59.41
N GLU A 914 -22.03 35.47 -58.65
CA GLU A 914 -23.34 36.02 -58.15
C GLU A 914 -24.37 35.26 -57.24
N HIS A 915 -24.76 35.97 -56.15
CA HIS A 915 -26.11 36.22 -55.56
C HIS A 915 -27.22 35.13 -55.55
N ARG A 916 -27.98 34.90 -54.45
CA ARG A 916 -28.87 35.87 -53.76
C ARG A 916 -29.52 35.29 -52.47
N ASP A 917 -30.25 36.13 -51.73
CA ASP A 917 -30.95 35.87 -50.46
C ASP A 917 -32.41 35.35 -50.60
N ALA A 918 -32.95 34.66 -49.58
CA ALA A 918 -34.35 34.79 -49.09
C ALA A 918 -34.69 33.86 -47.89
N GLU A 919 -35.59 34.31 -47.00
CA GLU A 919 -36.27 33.51 -45.97
C GLU A 919 -37.61 32.94 -46.51
N TYR A 920 -38.19 31.88 -45.90
CA TYR A 920 -39.55 31.94 -45.32
C TYR A 920 -39.97 30.72 -44.45
N SER A 921 -41.19 30.80 -43.90
CA SER A 921 -41.65 30.15 -42.65
C SER A 921 -42.68 28.99 -42.79
N ALA A 922 -42.59 28.02 -41.87
CA ALA A 922 -43.66 27.39 -41.06
C ALA A 922 -44.86 26.58 -41.67
N THR A 923 -45.60 25.92 -40.74
CA THR A 923 -46.94 25.26 -40.80
C THR A 923 -47.07 23.86 -41.47
N GLU A 924 -48.07 23.01 -41.15
CA GLU A 924 -48.64 22.56 -39.84
C GLU A 924 -49.54 21.28 -40.01
N PHE A 925 -49.88 20.61 -38.91
CA PHE A 925 -51.07 19.75 -38.64
C PHE A 925 -51.37 18.36 -39.28
N SER A 926 -51.87 17.48 -38.39
CA SER A 926 -53.02 16.53 -38.52
C SER A 926 -52.77 14.99 -38.59
N SER A 927 -53.77 14.21 -38.12
CA SER A 927 -53.74 12.74 -37.88
C SER A 927 -55.15 12.11 -38.00
N PRO A 928 -55.27 10.78 -38.19
CA PRO A 928 -56.05 9.94 -37.25
C PRO A 928 -55.41 8.53 -36.99
N THR A 929 -55.42 7.87 -35.80
CA THR A 929 -56.52 7.28 -34.95
C THR A 929 -57.28 6.12 -35.67
N GLN A 930 -57.57 4.91 -35.14
CA GLN A 930 -57.70 4.31 -33.78
C GLN A 930 -56.83 3.00 -33.68
N THR A 931 -56.95 1.91 -32.86
CA THR A 931 -57.80 1.29 -31.78
C THR A 931 -57.04 0.01 -31.27
N SER A 932 -57.29 -0.72 -30.16
CA SER A 932 -57.71 -0.43 -28.75
C SER A 932 -57.85 -1.74 -27.91
N GLY A 933 -57.32 -1.83 -26.67
CA GLY A 933 -57.63 -2.87 -25.65
C GLY A 933 -56.43 -3.70 -25.13
N SER A 934 -56.38 -4.22 -23.88
CA SER A 934 -57.26 -4.07 -22.69
C SER A 934 -56.52 -4.44 -21.39
N GLY A 935 -56.98 -4.01 -20.20
CA GLY A 935 -56.50 -4.52 -18.90
C GLY A 935 -56.70 -3.57 -17.71
N GLY A 936 -57.27 -4.04 -16.59
CA GLY A 936 -57.66 -3.13 -15.50
C GLY A 936 -58.11 -3.74 -14.16
N THR A 937 -57.36 -4.70 -13.58
CA THR A 937 -57.78 -5.40 -12.33
C THR A 937 -56.67 -5.63 -11.30
N ARG A 938 -55.82 -4.62 -11.03
CA ARG A 938 -54.79 -4.70 -9.95
C ARG A 938 -54.76 -3.57 -8.92
N GLY A 939 -55.45 -2.45 -9.13
CA GLY A 939 -55.30 -1.25 -8.27
C GLY A 939 -55.96 -1.30 -6.88
N ARG A 940 -56.97 -2.16 -6.65
CA ARG A 940 -57.89 -2.03 -5.50
C ARG A 940 -57.60 -2.92 -4.29
N LEU A 941 -56.65 -3.85 -4.40
CA LEU A 941 -56.23 -4.72 -3.28
C LEU A 941 -55.09 -4.08 -2.47
N GLY A 942 -54.08 -3.52 -3.14
CA GLY A 942 -52.94 -2.88 -2.45
C GLY A 942 -53.32 -1.66 -1.60
N SER A 943 -54.39 -0.93 -1.96
CA SER A 943 -54.83 0.24 -1.20
C SER A 943 -55.33 -0.10 0.21
N LEU A 944 -55.98 -1.27 0.40
CA LEU A 944 -56.48 -1.69 1.71
C LEU A 944 -55.35 -2.14 2.64
N GLN A 945 -54.36 -2.84 2.09
CA GLN A 945 -53.18 -3.28 2.86
C GLN A 945 -52.32 -2.08 3.32
N LEU A 946 -52.03 -1.14 2.40
CA LEU A 946 -51.33 0.11 2.73
C LEU A 946 -52.07 0.94 3.80
N GLN A 947 -53.40 0.90 3.81
CA GLN A 947 -54.19 1.63 4.80
C GLN A 947 -54.12 0.98 6.19
N GLN A 948 -54.06 -0.35 6.29
CA GLN A 948 -53.81 -1.07 7.54
C GLN A 948 -52.40 -0.84 8.08
N GLU A 949 -51.38 -0.81 7.21
CA GLU A 949 -49.99 -0.49 7.57
C GLU A 949 -49.86 0.96 8.09
N LEU A 950 -50.51 1.92 7.44
CA LEU A 950 -50.52 3.34 7.85
C LEU A 950 -51.14 3.53 9.25
N ASP A 951 -52.26 2.86 9.53
CA ASP A 951 -52.91 2.92 10.84
C ASP A 951 -52.14 2.14 11.92
N SER A 952 -51.28 1.19 11.56
CA SER A 952 -50.30 0.60 12.50
C SER A 952 -49.24 1.61 12.89
N LEU A 953 -48.58 2.21 11.90
CA LEU A 953 -47.51 3.20 12.11
C LEU A 953 -47.97 4.40 12.94
N ARG A 954 -49.24 4.82 12.80
CA ARG A 954 -49.84 5.84 13.70
C ARG A 954 -49.83 5.41 15.17
N ARG A 955 -50.36 4.21 15.47
CA ARG A 955 -50.39 3.68 16.85
C ARG A 955 -48.98 3.52 17.43
N ASP A 956 -48.01 3.14 16.60
CA ASP A 956 -46.61 3.03 17.03
C ASP A 956 -45.97 4.39 17.35
N VAL A 957 -46.23 5.42 16.52
CA VAL A 957 -45.78 6.80 16.78
C VAL A 957 -46.46 7.42 18.01
N GLU A 958 -47.72 7.10 18.26
CA GLU A 958 -48.47 7.59 19.42
C GLU A 958 -48.03 6.90 20.72
N ARG A 959 -47.71 5.59 20.66
CA ARG A 959 -47.05 4.87 21.77
C ARG A 959 -45.69 5.49 22.11
N MET A 960 -44.82 5.70 21.12
CA MET A 960 -43.51 6.34 21.34
C MET A 960 -43.62 7.76 21.92
N ARG A 961 -44.67 8.52 21.59
CA ARG A 961 -44.95 9.83 22.21
C ARG A 961 -45.35 9.70 23.68
N GLN A 962 -46.17 8.71 24.04
CA GLN A 962 -46.55 8.45 25.42
C GLN A 962 -45.35 8.01 26.26
N GLU A 963 -44.53 7.08 25.76
CA GLU A 963 -43.27 6.64 26.40
C GLU A 963 -42.33 7.83 26.66
N ARG A 964 -42.15 8.73 25.68
CA ARG A 964 -41.32 9.93 25.84
C ARG A 964 -41.90 10.94 26.84
N SER A 965 -43.23 11.02 26.99
CA SER A 965 -43.87 11.89 27.98
C SER A 965 -43.75 11.37 29.42
N LEU A 966 -43.69 10.04 29.60
CA LEU A 966 -43.46 9.42 30.90
C LEU A 966 -42.01 9.62 31.38
N LEU A 967 -41.04 9.47 30.48
CA LEU A 967 -39.62 9.70 30.77
C LEU A 967 -39.28 11.18 31.08
N ALA A 968 -40.12 12.12 30.65
CA ALA A 968 -39.96 13.55 30.95
C ALA A 968 -40.49 13.97 32.34
N LEU A 969 -41.14 13.06 33.08
CA LEU A 969 -41.78 13.33 34.38
C LEU A 969 -41.07 12.68 35.58
N SER A 970 -39.94 11.98 35.38
CA SER A 970 -39.25 11.21 36.42
C SER A 970 -37.84 11.72 36.73
N GLY A 971 -37.57 13.02 36.52
CA GLY A 971 -36.32 13.66 36.93
C GLY A 971 -36.54 14.60 38.10
N ASP A 972 -35.98 14.27 39.27
CA ASP A 972 -35.76 15.23 40.35
C ASP A 972 -34.50 14.86 41.15
N HIS A 973 -33.94 15.85 41.86
CA HIS A 973 -32.61 15.80 42.47
C HIS A 973 -32.57 15.10 43.83
N HIS A 974 -31.38 14.64 44.23
CA HIS A 974 -30.81 15.01 45.54
C HIS A 974 -29.29 14.78 45.61
N ASP A 975 -28.55 15.82 46.01
CA ASP A 975 -27.15 15.71 46.42
C ASP A 975 -27.03 15.05 47.80
N ALA A 976 -26.08 14.13 47.96
CA ALA A 976 -25.64 13.61 49.25
C ALA A 976 -24.15 13.21 49.21
N PRO A 977 -23.34 13.54 50.23
CA PRO A 977 -21.93 13.12 50.30
C PRO A 977 -21.79 11.63 50.66
N PRO A 978 -20.65 10.99 50.33
CA PRO A 978 -20.51 9.54 50.42
C PRO A 978 -20.36 9.02 51.88
N PRO A 979 -20.97 7.88 52.23
CA PRO A 979 -20.64 7.13 53.43
C PRO A 979 -19.31 6.38 53.26
N SER A 980 -18.68 5.98 54.37
CA SER A 980 -17.35 5.37 54.40
C SER A 980 -17.35 3.92 54.91
N TYR A 981 -16.23 3.24 54.60
CA TYR A 981 -15.71 2.00 55.20
C TYR A 981 -16.23 0.60 54.79
N SER A 982 -15.23 -0.27 54.62
CA SER A 982 -15.16 -1.72 54.86
C SER A 982 -16.02 -2.68 54.02
N GLY A 983 -15.31 -3.63 53.39
CA GLY A 983 -15.81 -4.73 52.57
C GLY A 983 -14.62 -5.44 51.95
#